data_AF-A0A948BKC1-F1
#
_entry.id   AF-A0A948BKC1-F1
#
_cell.length_a   1.000
_cell.length_b   1.000
_cell.length_c   1.000
_cell.angle_alpha   90.00
_cell.angle_beta   90.00
_cell.angle_gamma   90.00
#
_symmetry.space_group_name_H-M   'P 1'
#
loop_
_entity.id
_entity.type
_entity.pdbx_description
1 polymer ?
#
loop_
_entity_poly.entity_id
_entity_poly.type
_entity_poly.pdbx_seq_one_letter_code
_entity_poly.pdbx_strand_id
1 'polypeptide(L)'
;MAKPSPPAVKKSSPRKPGSKTDVQKVWNWDHLHLCIFLLTITLLISACLGFFLYLFVMLDIPGIQSLSSYQPPATSLLLDDRKQVVGRFFEQNRYVVPVSRMPELLPKAFIAAEDGRFYQHKGIDAWSILRAFIHNLKAGGKAQGGSTITQQVARSLLLSPEKTYTRKFKEAVLAYRINKVLSKEEIIHLYLNQIYLGEGAYGVEAAAQTYFDKHVEDLNLSEISLLAGLPQAPSRYSPFRNYKLAKGRQMYVLNRMAEEAYVTPEAARQAYNSSLFWASSNKDNNADNGYFVQQVSNYVEQKYGAEILNTGGISVYTSLNQPLQKIAQQAVQKGVADWQKRNGQSDGDMPQVALIAIEVESGRVKAMVGGTDFSESQFNRAIQARRQPGSAFKPIIYATALAEGETPATIIVDEPLVLQGISAQETWEPRNFSGEFYGPTTLRTALINSRNIVTIKLLQRLGIAKVLEKAQQMGITSPLAPNLSLALGASGVSLLELTSAYTVLGNGGKYNPPFFIEKIVDRHGKVIERQAESPRQVVDQVTAYQTISLLKGVIEEGTGRRVRGIGIPVAGKTGTTDLNMDAWFIGLTPKLAVGVWMGFDQKISLGAAETGSVAAAPVWLDFMERARKQMSGERKSLLAGEDFVVPDGVVFRPMSDAVGQVEGLASDQSWEAFNENNLPVPHRLLAEDANDNSDPK
;
A
#
# COMPACT_ATOMS: atom_id res chain seq x y z
N MET A 1 20.44 83.00 -81.24
CA MET A 1 19.94 81.60 -81.31
C MET A 1 21.12 80.66 -81.08
N ALA A 2 20.96 79.79 -80.07
CA ALA A 2 21.65 78.54 -79.70
C ALA A 2 23.07 78.16 -80.21
N LYS A 3 23.87 77.70 -79.23
CA LYS A 3 24.91 76.62 -79.22
C LYS A 3 26.40 76.98 -79.29
N PRO A 4 27.27 76.18 -78.60
CA PRO A 4 28.36 76.70 -77.77
C PRO A 4 29.76 76.29 -78.26
N SER A 5 30.81 76.97 -77.78
CA SER A 5 32.23 76.58 -77.63
C SER A 5 33.08 77.84 -77.39
N PRO A 6 34.34 77.76 -76.90
CA PRO A 6 34.86 77.19 -75.66
C PRO A 6 35.51 78.29 -74.78
N PRO A 7 35.86 78.03 -73.50
CA PRO A 7 36.96 78.79 -72.91
C PRO A 7 37.89 77.89 -72.06
N ALA A 8 39.12 78.23 -71.73
CA ALA A 8 40.03 79.27 -72.16
C ALA A 8 41.42 78.87 -71.66
N VAL A 9 42.45 79.18 -72.46
CA VAL A 9 43.87 79.05 -72.11
C VAL A 9 44.27 80.22 -71.20
N LYS A 10 44.96 79.94 -70.07
CA LYS A 10 45.75 80.95 -69.34
C LYS A 10 47.19 80.46 -69.16
N LYS A 11 48.11 81.40 -69.36
CA LYS A 11 49.57 81.25 -69.55
C LYS A 11 50.36 81.01 -68.25
N SER A 12 51.26 80.03 -68.35
CA SER A 12 52.64 79.82 -67.84
C SER A 12 53.29 80.56 -66.64
N SER A 13 53.81 79.70 -65.72
CA SER A 13 55.13 79.68 -65.00
C SER A 13 55.35 80.57 -63.75
N PRO A 14 56.14 80.18 -62.70
CA PRO A 14 57.34 79.29 -62.72
C PRO A 14 57.51 78.22 -61.58
N ARG A 15 58.58 77.40 -61.70
CA ARG A 15 59.12 76.28 -60.83
C ARG A 15 59.22 76.63 -59.32
N LYS A 16 59.12 75.75 -58.30
CA LYS A 16 59.51 74.34 -57.99
C LYS A 16 58.50 73.70 -57.01
N PRO A 17 58.45 72.35 -56.85
CA PRO A 17 58.99 71.77 -55.61
C PRO A 17 59.73 70.43 -55.82
N GLY A 18 60.82 70.24 -55.08
CA GLY A 18 61.35 68.92 -54.77
C GLY A 18 61.07 68.63 -53.31
N SER A 19 60.19 67.68 -53.02
CA SER A 19 60.06 67.09 -51.68
C SER A 19 60.18 65.57 -51.82
N LYS A 20 61.11 65.07 -51.02
CA LYS A 20 61.71 63.74 -50.93
C LYS A 20 60.71 62.59 -50.96
N THR A 21 61.12 61.50 -51.59
CA THR A 21 60.53 60.16 -51.48
C THR A 21 60.57 59.65 -50.05
N ASP A 22 59.40 59.39 -49.46
CA ASP A 22 59.24 58.68 -48.18
C ASP A 22 59.48 57.18 -48.40
N VAL A 23 60.56 56.68 -47.81
CA VAL A 23 60.86 55.25 -47.75
C VAL A 23 59.95 54.62 -46.69
N GLN A 24 59.00 53.79 -47.11
CA GLN A 24 58.23 52.94 -46.21
C GLN A 24 59.18 52.04 -45.41
N LYS A 25 59.30 52.25 -44.10
CA LYS A 25 59.95 51.32 -43.17
C LYS A 25 59.14 50.03 -43.11
N VAL A 26 59.60 49.01 -43.82
CA VAL A 26 59.18 47.62 -43.60
C VAL A 26 59.80 47.16 -42.28
N TRP A 27 58.98 46.79 -41.30
CA TRP A 27 59.41 46.29 -40.01
C TRP A 27 59.94 44.86 -40.18
N ASN A 28 61.26 44.72 -40.32
CA ASN A 28 61.90 43.40 -40.36
C ASN A 28 61.90 42.80 -38.95
N TRP A 29 61.28 41.64 -38.80
CA TRP A 29 61.38 40.83 -37.58
C TRP A 29 62.76 40.16 -37.55
N ASP A 30 63.69 40.69 -36.77
CA ASP A 30 64.97 40.02 -36.53
C ASP A 30 64.76 38.77 -35.65
N HIS A 31 65.65 37.77 -35.76
CA HIS A 31 65.57 36.49 -35.03
C HIS A 31 65.33 36.65 -33.51
N LEU A 32 65.80 37.75 -32.92
CA LEU A 32 65.59 38.09 -31.50
C LEU A 32 64.11 38.33 -31.16
N HIS A 33 63.35 39.02 -32.03
CA HIS A 33 61.92 39.29 -31.82
C HIS A 33 61.09 38.01 -31.94
N LEU A 34 61.46 37.13 -32.88
CA LEU A 34 60.84 35.82 -33.02
C LEU A 34 61.11 34.94 -31.80
N CYS A 35 62.34 34.93 -31.28
CA CYS A 35 62.70 34.21 -30.06
C CYS A 35 61.95 34.73 -28.83
N ILE A 36 61.82 36.05 -28.64
CA ILE A 36 61.06 36.63 -27.52
C ILE A 36 59.56 36.29 -27.64
N PHE A 37 59.00 36.32 -28.85
CA PHE A 37 57.61 35.94 -29.10
C PHE A 37 57.36 34.44 -28.82
N LEU A 38 58.25 33.56 -29.28
CA LEU A 38 58.15 32.12 -29.01
C LEU A 38 58.35 31.82 -27.52
N LEU A 39 59.28 32.50 -26.84
CA LEU A 39 59.55 32.31 -25.42
C LEU A 39 58.38 32.79 -24.56
N THR A 40 57.76 33.93 -24.90
CA THR A 40 56.55 34.42 -24.21
C THR A 40 55.36 33.49 -24.44
N ILE A 41 55.16 32.96 -25.64
CA ILE A 41 54.15 31.93 -25.91
C ILE A 41 54.43 30.67 -25.08
N THR A 42 55.68 30.21 -25.03
CA THR A 42 56.04 28.99 -24.29
C THR A 42 55.85 29.18 -22.79
N LEU A 43 56.18 30.36 -22.26
CA LEU A 43 55.96 30.70 -20.85
C LEU A 43 54.47 30.80 -20.53
N LEU A 44 53.66 31.40 -21.41
CA LEU A 44 52.21 31.45 -21.30
C LEU A 44 51.58 30.05 -21.33
N ILE A 45 52.03 29.18 -22.25
CA ILE A 45 51.57 27.80 -22.33
C ILE A 45 51.95 27.04 -21.06
N SER A 46 53.19 27.20 -20.58
CA SER A 46 53.67 26.52 -19.37
C SER A 46 52.95 26.99 -18.10
N ALA A 47 52.72 28.30 -17.98
CA ALA A 47 51.93 28.87 -16.89
C ALA A 47 50.47 28.41 -16.95
N CYS A 48 49.89 28.36 -18.15
CA CYS A 48 48.54 27.85 -18.36
C CYS A 48 48.45 26.34 -18.01
N LEU A 49 49.42 25.55 -18.44
CA LEU A 49 49.51 24.12 -18.15
C LEU A 49 49.71 23.87 -16.64
N GLY A 50 50.58 24.64 -16.00
CA GLY A 50 50.79 24.61 -14.55
C GLY A 50 49.55 25.03 -13.76
N PHE A 51 48.82 26.04 -14.23
CA PHE A 51 47.54 26.46 -13.65
C PHE A 51 46.46 25.37 -13.79
N PHE A 52 46.35 24.73 -14.96
CA PHE A 52 45.43 23.60 -15.17
C PHE A 52 45.81 22.38 -14.33
N LEU A 53 47.10 22.08 -14.18
CA LEU A 53 47.58 20.98 -13.34
C LEU A 53 47.34 21.28 -11.86
N TYR A 54 47.59 22.51 -11.41
CA TYR A 54 47.26 22.98 -10.06
C TYR A 54 45.76 22.87 -9.78
N LEU A 55 44.90 23.32 -10.70
CA LEU A 55 43.45 23.13 -10.62
C LEU A 55 43.07 21.64 -10.56
N PHE A 56 43.72 20.80 -11.35
CA PHE A 56 43.44 19.36 -11.35
C PHE A 56 43.81 18.68 -10.03
N VAL A 57 44.91 19.07 -9.38
CA VAL A 57 45.35 18.52 -8.09
C VAL A 57 44.56 19.11 -6.91
N MET A 58 44.22 20.40 -6.95
CA MET A 58 43.44 21.07 -5.90
C MET A 58 41.95 20.71 -5.92
N LEU A 59 41.43 20.25 -7.05
CA LEU A 59 40.05 19.81 -7.13
C LEU A 59 39.98 18.35 -6.67
N ASP A 60 39.40 18.15 -5.50
CA ASP A 60 38.96 16.84 -5.04
C ASP A 60 37.86 16.33 -5.98
N ILE A 61 38.24 15.55 -7.00
CA ILE A 61 37.36 14.99 -8.03
C ILE A 61 36.97 13.57 -7.60
N PRO A 62 35.68 13.29 -7.39
CA PRO A 62 35.22 11.97 -6.96
C PRO A 62 35.69 10.83 -7.86
N GLY A 63 35.93 9.66 -7.26
CA GLY A 63 36.17 8.41 -7.98
C GLY A 63 34.93 7.97 -8.78
N ILE A 64 35.16 7.27 -9.90
CA ILE A 64 34.12 6.84 -10.87
C ILE A 64 33.84 5.33 -10.77
N GLN A 65 34.62 4.62 -9.96
CA GLN A 65 34.53 3.17 -9.78
C GLN A 65 33.17 2.72 -9.22
N SER A 66 32.40 3.62 -8.59
CA SER A 66 31.05 3.33 -8.08
C SER A 66 29.93 3.54 -9.10
N LEU A 67 30.18 4.15 -10.27
CA LEU A 67 29.13 4.47 -11.24
C LEU A 67 28.55 3.24 -11.93
N SER A 68 29.37 2.20 -12.16
CA SER A 68 28.89 0.93 -12.72
C SER A 68 28.02 0.13 -11.75
N SER A 69 28.15 0.39 -10.44
CA SER A 69 27.35 -0.22 -9.37
C SER A 69 26.35 0.76 -8.75
N TYR A 70 26.17 1.94 -9.33
CA TYR A 70 25.32 2.99 -8.77
C TYR A 70 23.85 2.58 -8.84
N GLN A 71 23.19 2.54 -7.70
CA GLN A 71 21.76 2.25 -7.59
C GLN A 71 21.05 3.53 -7.14
N PRO A 72 20.35 4.24 -8.05
CA PRO A 72 19.60 5.42 -7.65
C PRO A 72 18.44 5.03 -6.71
N PRO A 73 18.03 5.93 -5.80
CA PRO A 73 16.78 5.79 -5.07
C PRO A 73 15.64 5.51 -6.04
N ALA A 74 14.86 4.48 -5.78
CA ALA A 74 13.76 4.06 -6.62
C ALA A 74 12.48 3.91 -5.79
N THR A 75 11.35 4.18 -6.44
CA THR A 75 10.03 4.07 -5.85
C THR A 75 9.73 2.62 -5.50
N SER A 76 9.40 2.36 -4.24
CA SER A 76 8.86 1.07 -3.82
C SER A 76 7.34 1.05 -3.98
N LEU A 77 6.82 -0.12 -4.34
CA LEU A 77 5.42 -0.33 -4.67
C LEU A 77 4.77 -1.31 -3.70
N LEU A 78 3.59 -0.96 -3.21
CA LEU A 78 2.66 -1.89 -2.57
C LEU A 78 1.61 -2.30 -3.61
N LEU A 79 1.41 -3.61 -3.74
CA LEU A 79 0.55 -4.21 -4.76
C LEU A 79 -0.52 -5.06 -4.08
N ASP A 80 -1.76 -4.99 -4.56
CA ASP A 80 -2.87 -5.84 -4.10
C ASP A 80 -2.80 -7.27 -4.66
N ASP A 81 -3.79 -8.10 -4.33
CA ASP A 81 -3.90 -9.49 -4.80
C ASP A 81 -4.13 -9.63 -6.32
N ARG A 82 -4.42 -8.52 -7.01
CA ARG A 82 -4.55 -8.38 -8.47
C ARG A 82 -3.37 -7.66 -9.11
N LYS A 83 -2.29 -7.41 -8.36
CA LYS A 83 -1.07 -6.70 -8.78
C LYS A 83 -1.30 -5.24 -9.18
N GLN A 84 -2.37 -4.62 -8.70
CA GLN A 84 -2.61 -3.19 -8.85
C GLN A 84 -1.88 -2.42 -7.76
N VAL A 85 -1.35 -1.24 -8.09
CA VAL A 85 -0.61 -0.42 -7.13
C VAL A 85 -1.59 0.22 -6.14
N VAL A 86 -1.39 -0.04 -4.85
CA VAL A 86 -2.19 0.49 -3.73
C VAL A 86 -1.39 1.39 -2.80
N GLY A 87 -0.08 1.46 -2.98
CA GLY A 87 0.80 2.36 -2.23
C GLY A 87 2.10 2.59 -2.99
N ARG A 88 2.65 3.81 -2.87
CA ARG A 88 3.92 4.21 -3.45
C ARG A 88 4.75 4.89 -2.37
N PHE A 89 5.99 4.45 -2.19
CA PHE A 89 6.91 4.98 -1.19
C PHE A 89 8.18 5.44 -1.90
N PHE A 90 8.50 6.72 -1.75
CA PHE A 90 9.64 7.33 -2.42
C PHE A 90 10.08 8.63 -1.73
N GLU A 91 11.38 8.88 -1.69
CA GLU A 91 11.90 10.25 -1.53
C GLU A 91 11.90 11.00 -2.87
N GLN A 92 12.22 10.28 -3.95
CA GLN A 92 12.24 10.74 -5.33
C GLN A 92 11.42 9.76 -6.15
N ASN A 93 10.35 10.22 -6.79
CA ASN A 93 9.53 9.34 -7.62
C ASN A 93 10.34 8.91 -8.85
N ARG A 94 10.90 7.70 -8.82
CA ARG A 94 11.78 7.15 -9.86
C ARG A 94 11.48 5.67 -10.07
N TYR A 95 11.25 5.30 -11.32
CA TYR A 95 11.20 3.91 -11.76
C TYR A 95 12.35 3.66 -12.72
N VAL A 96 13.18 2.66 -12.42
CA VAL A 96 14.34 2.33 -13.25
C VAL A 96 13.91 1.36 -14.34
N VAL A 97 13.99 1.78 -15.60
CA VAL A 97 13.61 0.98 -16.77
C VAL A 97 14.82 0.81 -17.70
N PRO A 98 15.10 -0.39 -18.20
CA PRO A 98 16.15 -0.59 -19.21
C PRO A 98 15.77 0.10 -20.52
N VAL A 99 16.77 0.60 -21.24
CA VAL A 99 16.55 1.31 -22.53
C VAL A 99 15.85 0.42 -23.55
N SER A 100 16.02 -0.90 -23.46
CA SER A 100 15.37 -1.89 -24.33
C SER A 100 13.83 -1.94 -24.19
N ARG A 101 13.26 -1.46 -23.08
CA ARG A 101 11.81 -1.32 -22.91
C ARG A 101 11.29 0.05 -23.35
N MET A 102 12.16 1.00 -23.66
CA MET A 102 11.75 2.33 -24.11
C MET A 102 11.48 2.32 -25.62
N PRO A 103 10.50 3.11 -26.11
CA PRO A 103 10.31 3.28 -27.54
C PRO A 103 11.58 3.80 -28.21
N GLU A 104 11.91 3.30 -29.41
CA GLU A 104 13.17 3.66 -30.11
C GLU A 104 13.33 5.17 -30.31
N LEU A 105 12.21 5.88 -30.53
CA LEU A 105 12.19 7.32 -30.72
C LEU A 105 12.45 8.11 -29.43
N LEU A 106 12.28 7.51 -28.25
CA LEU A 106 12.39 8.23 -26.98
C LEU A 106 13.84 8.65 -26.68
N PRO A 107 14.85 7.76 -26.65
CA PRO A 107 16.24 8.19 -26.49
C PRO A 107 16.66 9.18 -27.58
N LYS A 108 16.22 8.97 -28.82
CA LYS A 108 16.50 9.84 -29.97
C LYS A 108 15.94 11.26 -29.78
N ALA A 109 14.75 11.41 -29.20
CA ALA A 109 14.15 12.70 -28.93
C ALA A 109 14.97 13.53 -27.93
N PHE A 110 15.39 12.91 -26.82
CA PHE A 110 16.25 13.57 -25.84
C PHE A 110 17.63 13.91 -26.43
N ILE A 111 18.22 13.01 -27.21
CA ILE A 111 19.48 13.24 -27.92
C ILE A 111 19.34 14.41 -28.91
N ALA A 112 18.30 14.44 -29.75
CA ALA A 112 18.09 15.53 -30.72
C ALA A 112 17.94 16.91 -30.05
N ALA A 113 17.23 16.95 -28.92
CA ALA A 113 16.91 18.15 -28.17
C ALA A 113 18.07 18.70 -27.33
N GLU A 114 18.85 17.81 -26.70
CA GLU A 114 19.88 18.19 -25.72
C GLU A 114 21.30 18.05 -26.26
N ASP A 115 21.58 17.05 -27.11
CA ASP A 115 22.94 16.69 -27.52
C ASP A 115 22.96 15.96 -28.88
N GLY A 116 22.66 16.66 -29.97
CA GLY A 116 22.51 16.03 -31.31
C GLY A 116 23.73 15.28 -31.82
N ARG A 117 24.93 15.57 -31.29
CA ARG A 117 26.18 14.87 -31.63
C ARG A 117 26.64 13.89 -30.55
N PHE A 118 25.73 13.44 -29.68
CA PHE A 118 26.03 12.60 -28.53
C PHE A 118 26.95 11.42 -28.83
N TYR A 119 26.71 10.70 -29.93
CA TYR A 119 27.51 9.54 -30.34
C TYR A 119 28.90 9.91 -30.91
N GLN A 120 29.12 11.16 -31.33
CA GLN A 120 30.34 11.59 -32.02
C GLN A 120 31.43 12.09 -31.06
N HIS A 121 31.06 12.61 -29.89
CA HIS A 121 32.02 13.21 -28.95
C HIS A 121 32.34 12.30 -27.75
N LYS A 122 33.47 12.56 -27.07
CA LYS A 122 33.94 11.76 -25.91
C LYS A 122 33.56 12.42 -24.58
N GLY A 123 32.26 12.59 -24.35
CA GLY A 123 31.70 13.20 -23.13
C GLY A 123 31.60 14.73 -23.13
N ILE A 124 32.47 15.44 -23.85
CA ILE A 124 32.40 16.90 -24.06
C ILE A 124 32.35 17.20 -25.56
N ASP A 125 31.46 18.10 -25.97
CA ASP A 125 31.40 18.60 -27.33
C ASP A 125 32.08 19.98 -27.47
N ALA A 126 33.36 19.95 -27.85
CA ALA A 126 34.16 21.16 -28.08
C ALA A 126 33.56 22.07 -29.17
N TRP A 127 32.96 21.49 -30.23
CA TRP A 127 32.34 22.25 -31.32
C TRP A 127 31.05 22.93 -30.87
N SER A 128 30.23 22.25 -30.07
CA SER A 128 29.00 22.85 -29.51
C SER A 128 29.32 23.94 -28.48
N ILE A 129 30.39 23.80 -27.70
CA ILE A 129 30.89 24.86 -26.80
C ILE A 129 31.35 26.08 -27.61
N LEU A 130 32.18 25.87 -28.64
CA LEU A 130 32.68 26.96 -29.48
C LEU A 130 31.53 27.67 -30.21
N ARG A 131 30.59 26.91 -30.77
CA ARG A 131 29.39 27.45 -31.43
C ARG A 131 28.55 28.28 -30.48
N ALA A 132 28.27 27.77 -29.27
CA ALA A 132 27.52 28.48 -28.25
C ALA A 132 28.24 29.75 -27.79
N PHE A 133 29.57 29.73 -27.68
CA PHE A 133 30.38 30.90 -27.34
C PHE A 133 30.25 32.02 -28.40
N ILE A 134 30.44 31.69 -29.68
CA ILE A 134 30.31 32.66 -30.80
C ILE A 134 28.88 33.21 -30.85
N HIS A 135 27.87 32.35 -30.68
CA HIS A 135 26.47 32.78 -30.70
C HIS A 135 26.12 33.70 -29.52
N ASN A 136 26.57 33.39 -28.30
CA ASN A 136 26.32 34.21 -27.12
C ASN A 136 27.03 35.59 -27.21
N LEU A 137 28.21 35.65 -27.85
CA LEU A 137 28.88 36.91 -28.15
C LEU A 137 28.10 37.78 -29.16
N LYS A 138 27.54 37.15 -30.20
CA LYS A 138 26.70 37.86 -31.19
C LYS A 138 25.34 38.31 -30.64
N ALA A 139 24.74 37.54 -29.74
CA ALA A 139 23.41 37.79 -29.19
C ALA A 139 23.40 38.71 -27.94
N GLY A 140 24.56 39.17 -27.46
CA GLY A 140 24.65 40.06 -26.29
C GLY A 140 24.21 39.42 -24.97
N GLY A 141 24.12 38.09 -24.88
CA GLY A 141 23.59 37.39 -23.70
C GLY A 141 23.59 35.86 -23.82
N LYS A 142 23.20 35.17 -22.73
CA LYS A 142 23.12 33.68 -22.66
C LYS A 142 21.88 33.17 -23.42
N ALA A 143 22.04 32.88 -24.71
CA ALA A 143 20.96 32.43 -25.58
C ALA A 143 20.93 30.89 -25.78
N GLN A 144 22.06 30.19 -25.71
CA GLN A 144 22.12 28.74 -25.98
C GLN A 144 23.01 27.98 -24.98
N GLY A 145 22.53 26.82 -24.51
CA GLY A 145 23.28 25.93 -23.62
C GLY A 145 24.11 24.92 -24.42
N GLY A 146 25.41 24.82 -24.11
CA GLY A 146 26.34 23.88 -24.76
C GLY A 146 26.75 22.70 -23.87
N SER A 147 25.86 22.22 -22.98
CA SER A 147 26.19 21.10 -22.08
C SER A 147 25.75 19.76 -22.68
N THR A 148 26.63 18.77 -22.66
CA THR A 148 26.35 17.42 -23.20
C THR A 148 25.52 16.59 -22.22
N ILE A 149 24.88 15.52 -22.71
CA ILE A 149 24.16 14.56 -21.85
C ILE A 149 25.09 13.98 -20.78
N THR A 150 26.33 13.63 -21.14
CA THR A 150 27.32 13.11 -20.19
C THR A 150 27.68 14.13 -19.10
N GLN A 151 27.74 15.43 -19.43
CA GLN A 151 27.92 16.48 -18.43
C GLN A 151 26.71 16.62 -17.51
N GLN A 152 25.49 16.43 -18.03
CA GLN A 152 24.28 16.44 -17.21
C GLN A 152 24.24 15.27 -16.24
N VAL A 153 24.66 14.07 -16.66
CA VAL A 153 24.81 12.88 -15.80
C VAL A 153 25.86 13.12 -14.72
N ALA A 154 27.04 13.65 -15.07
CA ALA A 154 28.07 14.00 -14.10
C ALA A 154 27.55 15.01 -13.05
N ARG A 155 26.79 16.02 -13.52
CA ARG A 155 26.19 17.04 -12.66
C ARG A 155 25.15 16.47 -11.70
N SER A 156 24.30 15.55 -12.16
CA SER A 156 23.20 15.03 -11.34
C SER A 156 23.62 13.94 -10.36
N LEU A 157 24.70 13.20 -10.65
CA LEU A 157 25.13 12.05 -9.84
C LEU A 157 26.28 12.35 -8.88
N LEU A 158 27.21 13.24 -9.25
CA LEU A 158 28.52 13.34 -8.57
C LEU A 158 28.85 14.72 -8.03
N LEU A 159 28.01 15.73 -8.28
CA LEU A 159 28.34 17.13 -7.97
C LEU A 159 27.23 17.82 -7.20
N SER A 160 27.61 18.78 -6.37
CA SER A 160 26.67 19.62 -5.65
C SER A 160 25.91 20.57 -6.61
N PRO A 161 24.73 21.06 -6.21
CA PRO A 161 23.91 21.96 -7.05
C PRO A 161 24.53 23.36 -7.31
N GLU A 162 25.61 23.73 -6.62
CA GLU A 162 26.15 25.09 -6.60
C GLU A 162 26.69 25.58 -7.94
N LYS A 163 26.22 26.73 -8.43
CA LYS A 163 26.61 27.24 -9.76
C LYS A 163 27.96 27.98 -9.75
N THR A 164 29.06 27.24 -9.64
CA THR A 164 30.43 27.77 -9.71
C THR A 164 31.16 27.38 -11.00
N TYR A 165 32.14 28.19 -11.42
CA TYR A 165 33.03 27.85 -12.55
C TYR A 165 33.88 26.61 -12.24
N THR A 166 34.28 26.44 -10.98
CA THR A 166 35.00 25.24 -10.50
C THR A 166 34.15 23.99 -10.67
N ARG A 167 32.87 24.01 -10.29
CA ARG A 167 31.95 22.89 -10.57
C ARG A 167 31.83 22.62 -12.08
N LYS A 168 31.76 23.65 -12.91
CA LYS A 168 31.65 23.45 -14.37
C LYS A 168 32.89 22.77 -14.97
N PHE A 169 34.07 23.06 -14.44
CA PHE A 169 35.29 22.33 -14.79
C PHE A 169 35.26 20.89 -14.27
N LYS A 170 34.82 20.65 -13.02
CA LYS A 170 34.61 19.29 -12.48
C LYS A 170 33.65 18.47 -13.35
N GLU A 171 32.54 19.05 -13.82
CA GLU A 171 31.59 18.40 -14.74
C GLU A 171 32.28 17.93 -16.02
N ALA A 172 33.12 18.77 -16.63
CA ALA A 172 33.81 18.44 -17.87
C ALA A 172 34.78 17.27 -17.67
N VAL A 173 35.61 17.32 -16.62
CA VAL A 173 36.56 16.24 -16.32
C VAL A 173 35.83 14.93 -16.00
N LEU A 174 34.78 14.97 -15.18
CA LEU A 174 33.96 13.81 -14.87
C LEU A 174 33.26 13.26 -16.11
N ALA A 175 32.70 14.12 -16.97
CA ALA A 175 32.04 13.68 -18.21
C ALA A 175 33.01 12.94 -19.15
N TYR A 176 34.25 13.43 -19.28
CA TYR A 176 35.28 12.72 -20.04
C TYR A 176 35.59 11.34 -19.44
N ARG A 177 35.77 11.28 -18.12
CA ARG A 177 36.08 10.01 -17.44
C ARG A 177 34.90 9.02 -17.47
N ILE A 178 33.66 9.49 -17.31
CA ILE A 178 32.44 8.67 -17.47
C ILE A 178 32.42 8.03 -18.86
N ASN A 179 32.66 8.81 -19.91
CA ASN A 179 32.70 8.30 -21.30
C ASN A 179 33.86 7.32 -21.57
N LYS A 180 34.86 7.23 -20.69
CA LYS A 180 35.94 6.25 -20.79
C LYS A 180 35.59 4.91 -20.16
N VAL A 181 34.68 4.92 -19.19
CA VAL A 181 34.32 3.73 -18.41
C VAL A 181 32.97 3.16 -18.86
N LEU A 182 32.03 4.01 -19.25
CA LEU A 182 30.68 3.63 -19.68
C LEU A 182 30.50 3.80 -21.20
N SER A 183 29.75 2.88 -21.78
CA SER A 183 29.21 2.96 -23.14
C SER A 183 28.21 4.10 -23.31
N LYS A 184 27.90 4.47 -24.56
CA LYS A 184 26.91 5.51 -24.85
C LYS A 184 25.51 5.09 -24.40
N GLU A 185 25.22 3.81 -24.53
CA GLU A 185 24.00 3.13 -24.12
C GLU A 185 23.82 3.18 -22.60
N GLU A 186 24.87 2.95 -21.82
CA GLU A 186 24.83 3.09 -20.37
C GLU A 186 24.68 4.55 -19.92
N ILE A 187 25.33 5.49 -20.62
CA ILE A 187 25.20 6.93 -20.30
C ILE A 187 23.78 7.42 -20.56
N ILE A 188 23.16 7.04 -21.70
CA ILE A 188 21.78 7.42 -22.00
C ILE A 188 20.81 6.72 -21.05
N HIS A 189 21.07 5.46 -20.68
CA HIS A 189 20.31 4.75 -19.65
C HIS A 189 20.31 5.50 -18.31
N LEU A 190 21.48 5.90 -17.82
CA LEU A 190 21.61 6.69 -16.58
C LEU A 190 20.89 8.03 -16.72
N TYR A 191 21.07 8.73 -17.84
CA TYR A 191 20.44 10.01 -18.08
C TYR A 191 18.91 9.94 -18.02
N LEU A 192 18.31 9.03 -18.81
CA LEU A 192 16.86 8.90 -18.93
C LEU A 192 16.19 8.41 -17.64
N ASN A 193 16.91 7.68 -16.77
CA ASN A 193 16.38 7.25 -15.47
C ASN A 193 16.66 8.26 -14.33
N GLN A 194 17.57 9.21 -14.52
CA GLN A 194 17.96 10.18 -13.47
C GLN A 194 17.34 11.57 -13.66
N ILE A 195 17.11 11.99 -14.90
CA ILE A 195 16.75 13.37 -15.23
C ILE A 195 15.44 13.80 -14.54
N TYR A 196 15.46 14.94 -13.86
CA TYR A 196 14.24 15.51 -13.28
C TYR A 196 13.39 16.14 -14.38
N LEU A 197 12.13 15.70 -14.51
CA LEU A 197 11.21 16.12 -15.57
C LEU A 197 10.04 16.97 -15.06
N GLY A 198 10.03 17.32 -13.76
CA GLY A 198 9.00 18.16 -13.15
C GLY A 198 7.99 17.33 -12.35
N GLU A 199 7.16 18.01 -11.57
CA GLU A 199 6.08 17.40 -10.77
C GLU A 199 6.55 16.22 -9.88
N GLY A 200 7.78 16.30 -9.36
CA GLY A 200 8.38 15.25 -8.53
C GLY A 200 8.88 14.01 -9.30
N ALA A 201 8.71 13.95 -10.62
CA ALA A 201 9.13 12.82 -11.45
C ALA A 201 10.62 12.86 -11.83
N TYR A 202 11.35 11.82 -11.43
CA TYR A 202 12.73 11.58 -11.81
C TYR A 202 12.81 10.40 -12.75
N GLY A 203 13.27 10.66 -13.97
CA GLY A 203 13.35 9.70 -15.05
C GLY A 203 12.07 9.63 -15.90
N VAL A 204 12.21 9.08 -17.11
CA VAL A 204 11.17 9.08 -18.14
C VAL A 204 9.97 8.21 -17.81
N GLU A 205 10.15 7.10 -17.10
CA GLU A 205 9.05 6.23 -16.67
C GLU A 205 8.16 6.93 -15.63
N ALA A 206 8.78 7.56 -14.62
CA ALA A 206 8.03 8.33 -13.63
C ALA A 206 7.27 9.48 -14.30
N ALA A 207 7.89 10.16 -15.27
CA ALA A 207 7.23 11.25 -16.00
C ALA A 207 6.09 10.74 -16.90
N ALA A 208 6.24 9.59 -17.54
CA ALA A 208 5.18 8.96 -18.34
C ALA A 208 3.92 8.71 -17.49
N GLN A 209 4.11 8.13 -16.31
CA GLN A 209 3.01 7.89 -15.37
C GLN A 209 2.43 9.22 -14.83
N THR A 210 3.28 10.16 -14.42
CA THR A 210 2.83 11.45 -13.84
C THR A 210 2.05 12.31 -14.84
N TYR A 211 2.47 12.36 -16.11
CA TYR A 211 1.83 13.25 -17.09
C TYR A 211 0.71 12.58 -17.88
N PHE A 212 0.81 11.28 -18.16
CA PHE A 212 -0.08 10.60 -19.12
C PHE A 212 -0.77 9.34 -18.56
N ASP A 213 -0.44 8.90 -17.34
CA ASP A 213 -0.91 7.64 -16.76
C ASP A 213 -0.59 6.42 -17.65
N LYS A 214 0.64 6.42 -18.21
CA LYS A 214 1.15 5.39 -19.12
C LYS A 214 2.51 4.88 -18.68
N HIS A 215 2.83 3.65 -19.06
CA HIS A 215 4.21 3.18 -19.06
C HIS A 215 5.00 3.81 -20.21
N VAL A 216 6.31 3.95 -20.03
CA VAL A 216 7.19 4.57 -21.04
C VAL A 216 7.12 3.86 -22.40
N GLU A 217 6.88 2.55 -22.38
CA GLU A 217 6.75 1.69 -23.57
C GLU A 217 5.54 2.02 -24.44
N ASP A 218 4.50 2.63 -23.86
CA ASP A 218 3.24 2.97 -24.55
C ASP A 218 3.20 4.42 -25.05
N LEU A 219 4.28 5.18 -24.90
CA LEU A 219 4.32 6.59 -25.30
C LEU A 219 4.38 6.75 -26.81
N ASN A 220 3.53 7.64 -27.34
CA ASN A 220 3.58 8.05 -28.74
C ASN A 220 4.57 9.21 -28.97
N LEU A 221 4.85 9.54 -30.24
CA LEU A 221 5.79 10.61 -30.61
C LEU A 221 5.45 11.99 -30.03
N SER A 222 4.16 12.31 -29.88
CA SER A 222 3.72 13.57 -29.28
C SER A 222 4.09 13.63 -27.80
N GLU A 223 3.80 12.56 -27.06
CA GLU A 223 4.12 12.44 -25.64
C GLU A 223 5.64 12.42 -25.41
N ILE A 224 6.37 11.63 -26.21
CA ILE A 224 7.84 11.57 -26.20
C ILE A 224 8.46 12.95 -26.40
N SER A 225 8.04 13.67 -27.45
CA SER A 225 8.60 14.99 -27.77
C SER A 225 8.27 16.05 -26.73
N LEU A 226 7.14 15.91 -26.02
CA LEU A 226 6.80 16.77 -24.91
C LEU A 226 7.77 16.52 -23.73
N LEU A 227 7.95 15.26 -23.33
CA LEU A 227 8.84 14.89 -22.21
C LEU A 227 10.29 15.29 -22.49
N ALA A 228 10.78 15.05 -23.71
CA ALA A 228 12.13 15.45 -24.14
C ALA A 228 12.34 16.97 -24.15
N GLY A 229 11.26 17.76 -24.10
CA GLY A 229 11.33 19.22 -24.01
C GLY A 229 11.59 19.73 -22.59
N LEU A 230 11.21 18.96 -21.57
CA LEU A 230 11.20 19.39 -20.17
C LEU A 230 12.58 19.63 -19.52
N PRO A 231 13.67 18.89 -19.81
CA PRO A 231 14.93 18.95 -19.07
C PRO A 231 15.53 20.34 -18.87
N GLN A 232 15.38 21.24 -19.84
CA GLN A 232 15.97 22.58 -19.79
C GLN A 232 15.44 23.42 -18.61
N ALA A 233 14.14 23.34 -18.33
CA ALA A 233 13.50 24.04 -17.22
C ALA A 233 12.20 23.33 -16.81
N PRO A 234 12.30 22.17 -16.12
CA PRO A 234 11.17 21.25 -15.94
C PRO A 234 9.94 21.91 -15.30
N SER A 235 10.13 22.72 -14.24
CA SER A 235 9.03 23.43 -13.59
C SER A 235 8.42 24.55 -14.42
N ARG A 236 9.17 25.14 -15.38
CA ARG A 236 8.67 26.21 -16.25
C ARG A 236 7.94 25.65 -17.47
N TYR A 237 8.43 24.54 -18.00
CA TYR A 237 7.87 23.85 -19.16
C TYR A 237 6.87 22.75 -18.78
N SER A 238 6.54 22.59 -17.49
CA SER A 238 5.49 21.67 -17.04
C SER A 238 4.16 22.02 -17.73
N PRO A 239 3.51 21.07 -18.43
CA PRO A 239 2.25 21.32 -19.11
C PRO A 239 1.10 21.66 -18.14
N PHE A 240 1.16 21.19 -16.90
CA PHE A 240 0.18 21.52 -15.85
C PHE A 240 0.30 22.97 -15.34
N ARG A 241 1.48 23.60 -15.53
CA ARG A 241 1.72 24.99 -15.14
C ARG A 241 1.63 25.96 -16.31
N ASN A 242 2.23 25.62 -17.45
CA ASN A 242 2.24 26.46 -18.63
C ASN A 242 2.24 25.63 -19.92
N TYR A 243 1.05 25.21 -20.32
CA TYR A 243 0.85 24.41 -21.52
C TYR A 243 1.38 25.07 -22.81
N LYS A 244 1.24 26.39 -22.96
CA LYS A 244 1.73 27.10 -24.17
C LYS A 244 3.25 27.02 -24.30
N LEU A 245 3.98 27.23 -23.20
CA LEU A 245 5.44 27.08 -23.20
C LEU A 245 5.86 25.62 -23.42
N ALA A 246 5.15 24.67 -22.81
CA ALA A 246 5.39 23.24 -23.02
C ALA A 246 5.24 22.85 -24.50
N LYS A 247 4.16 23.28 -25.16
CA LYS A 247 3.94 23.06 -26.61
C LYS A 247 5.01 23.74 -27.47
N GLY A 248 5.42 24.97 -27.13
CA GLY A 248 6.53 25.62 -27.83
C GLY A 248 7.83 24.82 -27.75
N ARG A 249 8.09 24.21 -26.59
CA ARG A 249 9.26 23.35 -26.39
C ARG A 249 9.12 21.99 -27.08
N GLN A 250 7.92 21.40 -27.11
CA GLN A 250 7.61 20.21 -27.89
C GLN A 250 7.90 20.43 -29.38
N MET A 251 7.45 21.55 -29.94
CA MET A 251 7.71 21.91 -31.34
C MET A 251 9.22 21.99 -31.62
N TYR A 252 9.99 22.59 -30.71
CA TYR A 252 11.45 22.63 -30.83
C TYR A 252 12.04 21.22 -30.91
N VAL A 253 11.62 20.29 -30.05
CA VAL A 253 12.10 18.89 -30.07
C VAL A 253 11.74 18.22 -31.39
N LEU A 254 10.49 18.34 -31.84
CA LEU A 254 10.03 17.72 -33.09
C LEU A 254 10.81 18.24 -34.31
N ASN A 255 11.08 19.54 -34.38
CA ASN A 255 11.91 20.13 -35.43
C ASN A 255 13.34 19.58 -35.39
N ARG A 256 13.94 19.49 -34.20
CA ARG A 256 15.27 18.90 -34.02
C ARG A 256 15.30 17.42 -34.43
N MET A 257 14.27 16.65 -34.10
CA MET A 257 14.18 15.24 -34.52
C MET A 257 14.05 15.11 -36.05
N ALA A 258 13.36 16.03 -36.71
CA ALA A 258 13.27 16.06 -38.17
C ALA A 258 14.59 16.48 -38.83
N GLU A 259 15.29 17.47 -38.28
CA GLU A 259 16.62 17.91 -38.74
C GLU A 259 17.68 16.80 -38.65
N GLU A 260 17.63 15.99 -37.59
CA GLU A 260 18.51 14.82 -37.41
C GLU A 260 18.01 13.56 -38.14
N ALA A 261 16.96 13.68 -38.97
CA ALA A 261 16.33 12.61 -39.74
C ALA A 261 15.81 11.42 -38.90
N TYR A 262 15.48 11.62 -37.62
CA TYR A 262 14.84 10.60 -36.78
C TYR A 262 13.35 10.43 -37.07
N VAL A 263 12.70 11.48 -37.58
CA VAL A 263 11.29 11.48 -38.02
C VAL A 263 11.15 12.32 -39.29
N THR A 264 10.09 12.09 -40.07
CA THR A 264 9.80 12.96 -41.23
C THR A 264 9.21 14.30 -40.76
N PRO A 265 9.40 15.40 -41.51
CA PRO A 265 8.74 16.68 -41.23
C PRO A 265 7.21 16.59 -41.15
N GLU A 266 6.60 15.66 -41.89
CA GLU A 266 5.16 15.37 -41.86
C GLU A 266 4.76 14.70 -40.54
N ALA A 267 5.50 13.67 -40.11
CA ALA A 267 5.25 13.00 -38.84
C ALA A 267 5.44 13.96 -37.66
N ALA A 268 6.44 14.84 -37.72
CA ALA A 268 6.65 15.90 -36.74
C ALA A 268 5.44 16.85 -36.63
N ARG A 269 4.90 17.30 -37.77
CA ARG A 269 3.70 18.16 -37.82
C ARG A 269 2.46 17.44 -37.29
N GLN A 270 2.27 16.17 -37.65
CA GLN A 270 1.16 15.35 -37.15
C GLN A 270 1.24 15.15 -35.63
N ALA A 271 2.42 14.79 -35.12
CA ALA A 271 2.63 14.65 -33.68
C ALA A 271 2.34 15.95 -32.92
N TYR A 272 2.80 17.10 -33.43
CA TYR A 272 2.50 18.39 -32.81
C TYR A 272 1.00 18.70 -32.75
N ASN A 273 0.23 18.31 -33.77
CA ASN A 273 -1.21 18.57 -33.85
C ASN A 273 -2.08 17.54 -33.13
N SER A 274 -1.51 16.41 -32.73
CA SER A 274 -2.24 15.38 -31.97
C SER A 274 -2.67 15.88 -30.59
N SER A 275 -3.84 15.41 -30.15
CA SER A 275 -4.35 15.67 -28.79
C SER A 275 -3.54 14.88 -27.76
N LEU A 276 -3.19 15.53 -26.65
CA LEU A 276 -2.55 14.89 -25.51
C LEU A 276 -3.64 14.54 -24.47
N PHE A 277 -3.64 13.28 -24.02
CA PHE A 277 -4.49 12.82 -22.93
C PHE A 277 -3.70 12.88 -21.63
N TRP A 278 -4.15 13.69 -20.68
CA TRP A 278 -3.48 13.86 -19.40
C TRP A 278 -3.92 12.80 -18.41
N ALA A 279 -2.99 12.43 -17.52
CA ALA A 279 -3.35 11.70 -16.32
C ALA A 279 -4.47 12.46 -15.59
N SER A 280 -5.54 11.76 -15.21
CA SER A 280 -6.52 12.32 -14.28
C SER A 280 -5.77 12.68 -13.00
N SER A 281 -6.09 13.81 -12.38
CA SER A 281 -5.62 14.15 -11.03
C SER A 281 -6.27 13.18 -10.03
N ASN A 282 -5.88 11.91 -10.07
CA ASN A 282 -6.04 10.99 -8.96
C ASN A 282 -5.08 11.49 -7.89
N LYS A 283 -5.49 12.54 -7.16
CA LYS A 283 -5.05 12.67 -5.77
C LYS A 283 -5.37 11.32 -5.16
N ASP A 284 -4.31 10.59 -4.79
CA ASP A 284 -4.37 9.19 -4.41
C ASP A 284 -5.64 8.89 -3.62
N ASN A 285 -6.54 8.06 -4.15
CA ASN A 285 -7.67 7.46 -3.42
C ASN A 285 -7.16 6.49 -2.32
N ASN A 286 -5.98 6.73 -1.77
CA ASN A 286 -5.32 5.94 -0.74
C ASN A 286 -6.00 6.04 0.62
N ALA A 287 -6.94 6.99 0.82
CA ALA A 287 -7.72 7.06 2.06
C ALA A 287 -8.41 5.72 2.35
N ASP A 288 -9.01 5.08 1.34
CA ASP A 288 -9.69 3.79 1.48
C ASP A 288 -8.73 2.66 1.91
N ASN A 289 -7.46 2.74 1.54
CA ASN A 289 -6.43 1.74 1.82
C ASN A 289 -5.53 2.11 3.02
N GLY A 290 -5.75 3.29 3.64
CA GLY A 290 -4.77 3.93 4.53
C GLY A 290 -4.31 3.06 5.69
N TYR A 291 -5.26 2.44 6.40
CA TYR A 291 -4.94 1.54 7.52
C TYR A 291 -4.13 0.30 7.10
N PHE A 292 -4.47 -0.29 5.94
CA PHE A 292 -3.78 -1.47 5.43
C PHE A 292 -2.37 -1.13 4.95
N VAL A 293 -2.25 -0.04 4.17
CA VAL A 293 -0.97 0.46 3.68
C VAL A 293 -0.05 0.82 4.84
N GLN A 294 -0.56 1.51 5.87
CA GLN A 294 0.22 1.85 7.06
C GLN A 294 0.68 0.60 7.83
N GLN A 295 -0.16 -0.42 7.92
CA GLN A 295 0.21 -1.66 8.61
C GLN A 295 1.33 -2.41 7.88
N VAL A 296 1.24 -2.47 6.54
CA VAL A 296 2.29 -3.08 5.72
C VAL A 296 3.56 -2.25 5.75
N SER A 297 3.48 -0.92 5.65
CA SER A 297 4.65 -0.05 5.72
C SER A 297 5.36 -0.16 7.06
N ASN A 298 4.62 -0.11 8.17
CA ASN A 298 5.17 -0.28 9.52
C ASN A 298 5.92 -1.61 9.66
N TYR A 299 5.36 -2.70 9.14
CA TYR A 299 6.03 -4.01 9.16
C TYR A 299 7.37 -3.98 8.41
N VAL A 300 7.37 -3.44 7.19
CA VAL A 300 8.58 -3.37 6.36
C VAL A 300 9.62 -2.46 7.00
N GLU A 301 9.23 -1.29 7.51
CA GLU A 301 10.13 -0.36 8.18
C GLU A 301 10.73 -0.94 9.45
N GLN A 302 9.93 -1.59 10.29
CA GLN A 302 10.42 -2.19 11.54
C GLN A 302 11.39 -3.34 11.29
N LYS A 303 11.15 -4.15 10.25
CA LYS A 303 11.94 -5.37 9.98
C LYS A 303 13.16 -5.11 9.09
N TYR A 304 13.04 -4.23 8.10
CA TYR A 304 14.05 -4.01 7.06
C TYR A 304 14.62 -2.57 7.05
N GLY A 305 14.05 -1.66 7.83
CA GLY A 305 14.43 -0.25 7.88
C GLY A 305 13.67 0.62 6.89
N ALA A 306 13.53 1.92 7.19
CA ALA A 306 12.81 2.87 6.34
C ALA A 306 13.47 3.10 4.97
N GLU A 307 14.78 2.90 4.86
CA GLU A 307 15.53 3.09 3.61
C GLU A 307 15.07 2.12 2.52
N ILE A 308 14.87 0.83 2.84
CA ILE A 308 14.44 -0.16 1.85
C ILE A 308 13.07 0.19 1.25
N LEU A 309 12.20 0.83 2.04
CA LEU A 309 10.86 1.23 1.63
C LEU A 309 10.91 2.53 0.83
N ASN A 310 11.67 3.53 1.28
CA ASN A 310 11.66 4.87 0.66
C ASN A 310 12.63 5.03 -0.52
N THR A 311 13.67 4.21 -0.61
CA THR A 311 14.69 4.32 -1.68
C THR A 311 15.07 2.98 -2.30
N GLY A 312 14.71 1.86 -1.68
CA GLY A 312 15.10 0.51 -2.10
C GLY A 312 14.49 0.02 -3.41
N GLY A 313 13.35 0.58 -3.85
CA GLY A 313 12.68 0.17 -5.09
C GLY A 313 12.11 -1.25 -5.02
N ILE A 314 11.62 -1.66 -3.85
CA ILE A 314 11.06 -2.99 -3.64
C ILE A 314 9.61 -3.07 -4.14
N SER A 315 9.17 -4.27 -4.49
CA SER A 315 7.75 -4.58 -4.74
C SER A 315 7.21 -5.46 -3.62
N VAL A 316 6.26 -4.95 -2.86
CA VAL A 316 5.57 -5.65 -1.78
C VAL A 316 4.21 -6.11 -2.32
N TYR A 317 4.07 -7.42 -2.49
CA TYR A 317 2.81 -8.05 -2.88
C TYR A 317 2.03 -8.37 -1.61
N THR A 318 0.79 -7.89 -1.53
CA THR A 318 -0.06 -7.98 -0.35
C THR A 318 -1.27 -8.88 -0.58
N SER A 319 -1.94 -9.25 0.51
CA SER A 319 -3.19 -10.00 0.48
C SER A 319 -4.43 -9.13 0.25
N LEU A 320 -4.27 -7.81 0.20
CA LEU A 320 -5.34 -6.83 0.04
C LEU A 320 -6.17 -7.13 -1.21
N ASN A 321 -7.48 -7.06 -1.09
CA ASN A 321 -8.39 -7.09 -2.22
C ASN A 321 -9.11 -5.74 -2.30
N GLN A 322 -8.69 -4.89 -3.25
CA GLN A 322 -9.22 -3.52 -3.34
C GLN A 322 -10.74 -3.42 -3.47
N PRO A 323 -11.44 -4.26 -4.27
CA PRO A 323 -12.90 -4.24 -4.29
C PRO A 323 -13.52 -4.49 -2.92
N LEU A 324 -13.03 -5.49 -2.18
CA LEU A 324 -13.51 -5.76 -0.82
C LEU A 324 -13.14 -4.63 0.15
N GLN A 325 -11.95 -4.06 0.05
CA GLN A 325 -11.52 -2.93 0.89
C GLN A 325 -12.44 -1.72 0.73
N LYS A 326 -12.78 -1.37 -0.52
CA LYS A 326 -13.72 -0.29 -0.82
C LYS A 326 -15.11 -0.56 -0.24
N ILE A 327 -15.58 -1.80 -0.36
CA ILE A 327 -16.86 -2.23 0.22
C ILE A 327 -16.83 -2.14 1.76
N ALA A 328 -15.72 -2.53 2.40
CA ALA A 328 -15.53 -2.40 3.84
C ALA A 328 -15.62 -0.94 4.29
N GLN A 329 -14.93 -0.03 3.60
CA GLN A 329 -14.97 1.40 3.91
C GLN A 329 -16.39 1.97 3.79
N GLN A 330 -17.12 1.60 2.73
CA GLN A 330 -18.52 2.01 2.54
C GLN A 330 -19.45 1.49 3.64
N ALA A 331 -19.30 0.21 4.04
CA ALA A 331 -20.10 -0.39 5.09
C ALA A 331 -19.85 0.28 6.44
N VAL A 332 -18.59 0.59 6.76
CA VAL A 332 -18.18 1.32 7.97
C VAL A 332 -18.79 2.72 8.00
N GLN A 333 -18.64 3.50 6.94
CA GLN A 333 -19.20 4.86 6.84
C GLN A 333 -20.73 4.84 6.98
N LYS A 334 -21.40 3.90 6.31
CA LYS A 334 -22.84 3.71 6.43
C LYS A 334 -23.24 3.33 7.86
N GLY A 335 -22.47 2.48 8.52
CA GLY A 335 -22.69 2.08 9.91
C GLY A 335 -22.73 3.26 10.88
N VAL A 336 -21.78 4.18 10.74
CA VAL A 336 -21.73 5.41 11.54
C VAL A 336 -22.93 6.32 11.22
N ALA A 337 -23.25 6.51 9.95
CA ALA A 337 -24.41 7.31 9.54
C ALA A 337 -25.74 6.72 10.06
N ASP A 338 -25.88 5.39 10.04
CA ASP A 338 -27.07 4.72 10.56
C ASP A 338 -27.15 4.85 12.09
N TRP A 339 -26.03 4.80 12.81
CA TRP A 339 -25.98 5.04 14.25
C TRP A 339 -26.39 6.48 14.60
N GLN A 340 -25.85 7.48 13.88
CA GLN A 340 -26.21 8.89 14.04
C GLN A 340 -27.72 9.09 13.89
N LYS A 341 -28.30 8.50 12.83
CA LYS A 341 -29.73 8.58 12.56
C LYS A 341 -30.59 7.98 13.67
N ARG A 342 -30.16 6.86 14.26
CA ARG A 342 -30.91 6.20 15.36
C ARG A 342 -30.83 6.98 16.67
N ASN A 343 -29.68 7.58 16.96
CA ASN A 343 -29.43 8.28 18.23
C ASN A 343 -29.76 9.78 18.17
N GLY A 344 -30.17 10.30 17.00
CA GLY A 344 -30.57 11.69 16.83
C GLY A 344 -29.42 12.69 17.05
N GLN A 345 -28.18 12.24 16.87
CA GLN A 345 -26.99 13.03 17.15
C GLN A 345 -26.44 13.67 15.88
N SER A 346 -26.56 15.00 15.81
CA SER A 346 -26.12 15.82 14.67
C SER A 346 -24.78 16.51 14.92
N ASP A 347 -24.52 16.92 16.17
CA ASP A 347 -23.31 17.63 16.60
C ASP A 347 -22.76 16.97 17.87
N GLY A 348 -21.66 16.22 17.73
CA GLY A 348 -20.94 15.60 18.84
C GLY A 348 -19.98 14.50 18.37
N ASP A 349 -19.31 13.85 19.33
CA ASP A 349 -18.37 12.78 19.03
C ASP A 349 -19.08 11.64 18.30
N MET A 350 -18.45 11.13 17.24
CA MET A 350 -18.96 10.01 16.45
C MET A 350 -18.29 8.72 16.91
N PRO A 351 -19.02 7.59 16.95
CA PRO A 351 -18.41 6.31 17.24
C PRO A 351 -17.44 5.94 16.12
N GLN A 352 -16.45 5.16 16.50
CA GLN A 352 -15.50 4.55 15.59
C GLN A 352 -15.99 3.17 15.21
N VAL A 353 -15.76 2.78 13.96
CA VAL A 353 -16.06 1.43 13.48
C VAL A 353 -14.81 0.84 12.85
N ALA A 354 -14.47 -0.37 13.25
CA ALA A 354 -13.42 -1.16 12.66
C ALA A 354 -14.00 -2.41 12.01
N LEU A 355 -13.43 -2.81 10.87
CA LEU A 355 -13.81 -4.01 10.14
C LEU A 355 -12.55 -4.72 9.67
N ILE A 356 -12.49 -6.04 9.85
CA ILE A 356 -11.43 -6.86 9.26
C ILE A 356 -12.03 -8.11 8.60
N ALA A 357 -11.58 -8.41 7.38
CA ALA A 357 -11.99 -9.59 6.62
C ALA A 357 -10.77 -10.50 6.39
N ILE A 358 -10.87 -11.75 6.84
CA ILE A 358 -9.79 -12.75 6.83
C ILE A 358 -10.27 -13.99 6.07
N GLU A 359 -9.47 -14.44 5.09
CA GLU A 359 -9.73 -15.71 4.42
C GLU A 359 -9.50 -16.87 5.39
N VAL A 360 -10.52 -17.73 5.53
CA VAL A 360 -10.57 -18.78 6.56
C VAL A 360 -9.46 -19.80 6.40
N GLU A 361 -9.22 -20.23 5.16
CA GLU A 361 -8.31 -21.32 4.83
C GLU A 361 -6.84 -20.91 4.98
N SER A 362 -6.49 -19.68 4.57
CA SER A 362 -5.10 -19.23 4.46
C SER A 362 -4.66 -18.26 5.57
N GLY A 363 -5.58 -17.51 6.18
CA GLY A 363 -5.25 -16.38 7.05
C GLY A 363 -4.97 -15.06 6.31
N ARG A 364 -5.16 -14.99 4.99
CA ARG A 364 -4.97 -13.75 4.22
C ARG A 364 -5.95 -12.68 4.67
N VAL A 365 -5.43 -11.52 5.11
CA VAL A 365 -6.28 -10.36 5.40
C VAL A 365 -6.67 -9.70 4.09
N LYS A 366 -7.94 -9.83 3.70
CA LYS A 366 -8.48 -9.35 2.41
C LYS A 366 -8.92 -7.90 2.46
N ALA A 367 -9.38 -7.43 3.61
CA ALA A 367 -9.74 -6.04 3.85
C ALA A 367 -9.53 -5.67 5.32
N MET A 368 -9.14 -4.43 5.59
CA MET A 368 -8.98 -3.89 6.93
C MET A 368 -9.31 -2.40 6.96
N VAL A 369 -10.28 -2.03 7.79
CA VAL A 369 -10.63 -0.65 8.14
C VAL A 369 -10.43 -0.49 9.64
N GLY A 370 -9.53 0.41 10.04
CA GLY A 370 -9.14 0.62 11.44
C GLY A 370 -9.94 1.71 12.18
N GLY A 371 -10.86 2.39 11.49
CA GLY A 371 -11.65 3.49 12.02
C GLY A 371 -12.46 4.16 10.91
N THR A 372 -13.33 5.10 11.28
CA THR A 372 -14.35 5.66 10.38
C THR A 372 -13.74 6.48 9.24
N ASP A 373 -12.74 7.31 9.55
CA ASP A 373 -11.97 8.09 8.57
C ASP A 373 -10.48 8.04 8.93
N PHE A 374 -9.67 7.55 7.99
CA PHE A 374 -8.22 7.47 8.15
C PHE A 374 -7.54 8.85 8.16
N SER A 375 -8.13 9.82 7.46
CA SER A 375 -7.59 11.19 7.36
C SER A 375 -7.76 11.96 8.67
N GLU A 376 -8.78 11.61 9.46
CA GLU A 376 -9.02 12.18 10.79
C GLU A 376 -8.24 11.44 11.88
N SER A 377 -8.16 10.11 11.79
CA SER A 377 -7.50 9.28 12.81
C SER A 377 -6.75 8.13 12.16
N GLN A 378 -5.43 8.05 12.39
CA GLN A 378 -4.60 6.93 11.92
C GLN A 378 -4.48 5.79 12.94
N PHE A 379 -5.15 5.91 14.09
CA PHE A 379 -5.15 4.88 15.13
C PHE A 379 -5.95 3.65 14.65
N ASN A 380 -5.25 2.55 14.39
CA ASN A 380 -5.84 1.37 13.78
C ASN A 380 -6.51 0.48 14.84
N ARG A 381 -7.81 0.68 15.05
CA ARG A 381 -8.60 -0.04 16.06
C ARG A 381 -8.83 -1.51 15.71
N ALA A 382 -8.62 -1.92 14.46
CA ALA A 382 -8.71 -3.33 14.07
C ALA A 382 -7.58 -4.18 14.68
N ILE A 383 -6.43 -3.57 15.00
CA ILE A 383 -5.24 -4.29 15.47
C ILE A 383 -4.64 -3.72 16.77
N GLN A 384 -4.73 -2.42 17.00
CA GLN A 384 -4.09 -1.73 18.13
C GLN A 384 -5.02 -1.58 19.32
N ALA A 385 -6.33 -1.40 19.08
CA ALA A 385 -7.29 -1.23 20.16
C ALA A 385 -7.62 -2.59 20.80
N ARG A 386 -7.37 -2.69 22.11
CA ARG A 386 -7.83 -3.82 22.93
C ARG A 386 -9.13 -3.44 23.60
N ARG A 387 -10.22 -4.03 23.13
CA ARG A 387 -11.59 -3.75 23.58
C ARG A 387 -12.23 -5.00 24.12
N GLN A 388 -13.15 -4.86 25.06
CA GLN A 388 -13.82 -6.02 25.66
C GLN A 388 -14.76 -6.64 24.62
N PRO A 389 -14.55 -7.90 24.19
CA PRO A 389 -15.37 -8.53 23.16
C PRO A 389 -16.76 -8.94 23.66
N GLY A 390 -16.98 -8.89 24.98
CA GLY A 390 -18.22 -9.32 25.58
C GLY A 390 -18.51 -10.79 25.25
N SER A 391 -19.79 -11.09 24.98
CA SER A 391 -20.24 -12.42 24.58
C SER A 391 -19.62 -12.98 23.28
N ALA A 392 -18.89 -12.20 22.49
CA ALA A 392 -18.17 -12.72 21.33
C ALA A 392 -16.97 -13.61 21.71
N PHE A 393 -16.55 -13.64 22.98
CA PHE A 393 -15.52 -14.57 23.46
C PHE A 393 -16.04 -15.99 23.71
N LYS A 394 -17.35 -16.15 23.96
CA LYS A 394 -17.97 -17.43 24.38
C LYS A 394 -17.62 -18.62 23.49
N PRO A 395 -17.58 -18.52 22.14
CA PRO A 395 -17.30 -19.68 21.30
C PRO A 395 -15.97 -20.38 21.60
N ILE A 396 -14.96 -19.67 22.12
CA ILE A 396 -13.70 -20.28 22.55
C ILE A 396 -13.93 -21.19 23.77
N ILE A 397 -14.76 -20.77 24.72
CA ILE A 397 -15.12 -21.55 25.91
C ILE A 397 -15.94 -22.78 25.51
N TYR A 398 -16.91 -22.63 24.60
CA TYR A 398 -17.75 -23.74 24.16
C TYR A 398 -16.96 -24.73 23.29
N ALA A 399 -16.07 -24.27 22.41
CA ALA A 399 -15.16 -25.16 21.68
C ALA A 399 -14.24 -25.93 22.65
N THR A 400 -13.77 -25.28 23.72
CA THR A 400 -13.00 -25.95 24.78
C THR A 400 -13.86 -26.99 25.50
N ALA A 401 -15.12 -26.66 25.82
CA ALA A 401 -16.04 -27.58 26.49
C ALA A 401 -16.29 -28.85 25.68
N LEU A 402 -16.61 -28.68 24.40
CA LEU A 402 -16.88 -29.78 23.47
C LEU A 402 -15.63 -30.67 23.30
N ALA A 403 -14.44 -30.08 23.21
CA ALA A 403 -13.18 -30.82 23.18
C ALA A 403 -12.90 -31.63 24.45
N GLU A 404 -13.41 -31.17 25.61
CA GLU A 404 -13.25 -31.82 26.91
C GLU A 404 -14.38 -32.79 27.26
N GLY A 405 -15.23 -33.14 26.28
CA GLY A 405 -16.26 -34.18 26.43
C GLY A 405 -17.66 -33.68 26.76
N GLU A 406 -17.88 -32.37 26.86
CA GLU A 406 -19.25 -31.84 26.91
C GLU A 406 -19.94 -32.02 25.57
N THR A 407 -21.28 -32.07 25.57
CA THR A 407 -22.07 -32.19 24.34
C THR A 407 -23.00 -30.99 24.19
N PRO A 408 -23.53 -30.70 22.98
CA PRO A 408 -24.59 -29.71 22.80
C PRO A 408 -25.80 -29.92 23.74
N ALA A 409 -26.04 -31.18 24.14
CA ALA A 409 -27.12 -31.60 25.03
C ALA A 409 -26.76 -31.54 26.53
N THR A 410 -25.50 -31.27 26.91
CA THR A 410 -25.13 -31.08 28.31
C THR A 410 -26.01 -30.01 28.94
N ILE A 411 -26.58 -30.33 30.11
CA ILE A 411 -27.45 -29.42 30.87
C ILE A 411 -26.64 -28.74 31.98
N ILE A 412 -26.76 -27.42 32.05
CA ILE A 412 -26.30 -26.58 33.15
C ILE A 412 -27.50 -25.77 33.65
N VAL A 413 -27.71 -25.77 34.97
CA VAL A 413 -28.82 -25.04 35.59
C VAL A 413 -28.52 -23.54 35.59
N ASP A 414 -29.35 -22.77 34.90
CA ASP A 414 -29.35 -21.30 34.89
C ASP A 414 -30.17 -20.78 36.08
N GLU A 415 -29.47 -20.42 37.16
CA GLU A 415 -30.05 -19.97 38.43
C GLU A 415 -29.18 -18.87 39.05
N PRO A 416 -29.67 -18.12 40.05
CA PRO A 416 -28.87 -17.13 40.75
C PRO A 416 -27.51 -17.68 41.21
N LEU A 417 -26.44 -16.94 40.90
CA LEU A 417 -25.08 -17.32 41.22
C LEU A 417 -24.43 -16.21 42.02
N VAL A 418 -23.94 -16.53 43.22
CA VAL A 418 -23.18 -15.62 44.08
C VAL A 418 -21.79 -16.21 44.23
N LEU A 419 -20.78 -15.46 43.79
CA LEU A 419 -19.37 -15.86 43.87
C LEU A 419 -18.61 -14.89 44.78
N GLN A 420 -17.49 -15.36 45.33
CA GLN A 420 -16.59 -14.48 46.06
C GLN A 420 -15.92 -13.49 45.10
N GLY A 421 -15.91 -12.21 45.47
CA GLY A 421 -15.28 -11.13 44.74
C GLY A 421 -13.75 -11.11 44.91
N ILE A 422 -13.13 -9.99 44.53
CA ILE A 422 -11.67 -9.82 44.57
C ILE A 422 -11.18 -9.71 46.02
N SER A 423 -11.97 -9.07 46.89
CA SER A 423 -11.72 -9.01 48.33
C SER A 423 -12.61 -10.01 49.09
N ALA A 424 -12.18 -10.41 50.28
CA ALA A 424 -12.93 -11.36 51.11
C ALA A 424 -14.33 -10.84 51.52
N GLN A 425 -14.54 -9.52 51.46
CA GLN A 425 -15.79 -8.85 51.82
C GLN A 425 -16.70 -8.52 50.62
N GLU A 426 -16.25 -8.72 49.39
CA GLU A 426 -17.04 -8.46 48.18
C GLU A 426 -17.64 -9.74 47.63
N THR A 427 -18.86 -9.66 47.11
CA THR A 427 -19.51 -10.71 46.33
C THR A 427 -19.68 -10.25 44.89
N TRP A 428 -19.57 -11.21 43.95
CA TRP A 428 -19.89 -11.00 42.55
C TRP A 428 -21.17 -11.78 42.22
N GLU A 429 -22.20 -11.04 41.82
CA GLU A 429 -23.53 -11.56 41.48
C GLU A 429 -23.84 -11.31 39.99
N PRO A 430 -23.25 -12.13 39.08
CA PRO A 430 -23.52 -11.99 37.66
C PRO A 430 -25.00 -12.25 37.33
N ARG A 431 -25.47 -11.65 36.24
CA ARG A 431 -26.83 -11.84 35.72
C ARG A 431 -26.83 -12.10 34.23
N ASN A 432 -27.90 -12.74 33.76
CA ASN A 432 -28.20 -12.78 32.33
C ASN A 432 -28.57 -11.37 31.83
N PHE A 433 -28.35 -11.10 30.55
CA PHE A 433 -28.67 -9.81 29.95
C PHE A 433 -30.16 -9.44 30.10
N SER A 434 -31.06 -10.42 30.08
CA SER A 434 -32.51 -10.21 30.33
C SER A 434 -32.85 -9.94 31.80
N GLY A 435 -31.94 -10.22 32.72
CA GLY A 435 -32.21 -10.20 34.17
C GLY A 435 -32.93 -11.45 34.71
N GLU A 436 -33.35 -12.37 33.86
CA GLU A 436 -34.08 -13.59 34.22
C GLU A 436 -33.19 -14.83 34.30
N PHE A 437 -33.68 -15.88 34.97
CA PHE A 437 -33.06 -17.20 35.07
C PHE A 437 -33.98 -18.24 34.43
N TYR A 438 -33.41 -19.19 33.67
CA TYR A 438 -34.17 -20.10 32.81
C TYR A 438 -34.15 -21.56 33.27
N GLY A 439 -33.52 -21.87 34.41
CA GLY A 439 -33.45 -23.23 34.95
C GLY A 439 -32.58 -24.16 34.09
N PRO A 440 -32.85 -25.47 34.07
CA PRO A 440 -32.09 -26.44 33.28
C PRO A 440 -31.95 -26.02 31.81
N THR A 441 -30.74 -25.67 31.39
CA THR A 441 -30.46 -25.12 30.06
C THR A 441 -29.37 -25.95 29.37
N THR A 442 -29.60 -26.34 28.12
CA THR A 442 -28.62 -27.08 27.32
C THR A 442 -27.50 -26.16 26.84
N LEU A 443 -26.30 -26.69 26.58
CA LEU A 443 -25.20 -25.88 26.03
C LEU A 443 -25.56 -25.26 24.67
N ARG A 444 -26.31 -25.98 23.83
CA ARG A 444 -26.88 -25.43 22.59
C ARG A 444 -27.67 -24.15 22.85
N THR A 445 -28.72 -24.25 23.66
CA THR A 445 -29.61 -23.12 24.00
C THR A 445 -28.85 -21.98 24.67
N ALA A 446 -27.87 -22.30 25.52
CA ALA A 446 -27.05 -21.34 26.23
C ALA A 446 -26.18 -20.48 25.28
N LEU A 447 -25.53 -21.08 24.28
CA LEU A 447 -24.71 -20.31 23.33
C LEU A 447 -25.57 -19.49 22.37
N ILE A 448 -26.64 -20.10 21.84
CA ILE A 448 -27.59 -19.47 20.89
C ILE A 448 -28.22 -18.21 21.49
N ASN A 449 -28.68 -18.30 22.74
CA ASN A 449 -29.28 -17.18 23.47
C ASN A 449 -28.26 -16.39 24.31
N SER A 450 -26.98 -16.74 24.20
CA SER A 450 -25.87 -16.05 24.86
C SER A 450 -26.02 -15.93 26.38
N ARG A 451 -26.49 -16.98 27.07
CA ARG A 451 -26.72 -17.00 28.52
C ARG A 451 -25.42 -16.81 29.30
N ASN A 452 -25.41 -15.89 30.27
CA ASN A 452 -24.21 -15.51 31.02
C ASN A 452 -23.90 -16.52 32.13
N ILE A 453 -24.91 -16.85 32.94
CA ILE A 453 -24.76 -17.74 34.10
C ILE A 453 -24.26 -19.12 33.68
N VAL A 454 -24.89 -19.72 32.66
CA VAL A 454 -24.48 -21.02 32.13
C VAL A 454 -23.03 -21.01 31.66
N THR A 455 -22.60 -19.93 30.99
CA THR A 455 -21.22 -19.81 30.49
C THR A 455 -20.21 -19.64 31.63
N ILE A 456 -20.57 -18.92 32.69
CA ILE A 456 -19.72 -18.76 33.89
C ILE A 456 -19.54 -20.12 34.59
N LYS A 457 -20.63 -20.85 34.80
CA LYS A 457 -20.60 -22.20 35.38
C LYS A 457 -19.81 -23.18 34.51
N LEU A 458 -19.94 -23.07 33.18
CA LEU A 458 -19.15 -23.86 32.23
C LEU A 458 -17.65 -23.58 32.36
N LEU A 459 -17.25 -22.30 32.38
CA LEU A 459 -15.85 -21.91 32.59
C LEU A 459 -15.32 -22.42 33.93
N GLN A 460 -16.13 -22.36 34.99
CA GLN A 460 -15.78 -22.88 36.31
C GLN A 460 -15.53 -24.40 36.29
N ARG A 461 -16.36 -25.17 35.57
CA ARG A 461 -16.18 -26.62 35.40
C ARG A 461 -14.93 -26.99 34.61
N LEU A 462 -14.65 -26.27 33.52
CA LEU A 462 -13.47 -26.53 32.68
C LEU A 462 -12.15 -26.14 33.35
N GLY A 463 -12.20 -25.10 34.19
CA GLY A 463 -11.03 -24.44 34.72
C GLY A 463 -10.50 -23.37 33.76
N ILE A 464 -10.11 -22.22 34.33
CA ILE A 464 -9.72 -21.03 33.56
C ILE A 464 -8.44 -21.28 32.75
N ALA A 465 -7.47 -22.02 33.30
CA ALA A 465 -6.18 -22.28 32.66
C ALA A 465 -6.32 -22.96 31.28
N LYS A 466 -7.21 -23.96 31.16
CA LYS A 466 -7.44 -24.67 29.89
C LYS A 466 -8.01 -23.74 28.82
N VAL A 467 -8.96 -22.89 29.19
CA VAL A 467 -9.55 -21.91 28.26
C VAL A 467 -8.52 -20.86 27.83
N LEU A 468 -7.65 -20.42 28.74
CA LEU A 468 -6.55 -19.50 28.40
C LEU A 468 -5.57 -20.14 27.42
N GLU A 469 -5.18 -21.40 27.66
CA GLU A 469 -4.32 -22.14 26.73
C GLU A 469 -4.98 -22.29 25.36
N LYS A 470 -6.28 -22.67 25.32
CA LYS A 470 -7.02 -22.79 24.07
C LYS A 470 -7.09 -21.45 23.31
N ALA A 471 -7.37 -20.35 24.01
CA ALA A 471 -7.41 -19.01 23.41
C ALA A 471 -6.05 -18.64 22.80
N GLN A 472 -4.94 -18.93 23.48
CA GLN A 472 -3.58 -18.70 22.96
C GLN A 472 -3.28 -19.56 21.74
N GLN A 473 -3.65 -20.85 21.76
CA GLN A 473 -3.50 -21.75 20.61
C GLN A 473 -4.28 -21.21 19.38
N MET A 474 -5.47 -20.64 19.60
CA MET A 474 -6.31 -20.00 18.58
C MET A 474 -5.84 -18.59 18.15
N GLY A 475 -4.72 -18.09 18.69
CA GLY A 475 -4.10 -16.83 18.24
C GLY A 475 -4.41 -15.59 19.07
N ILE A 476 -5.03 -15.72 20.25
CA ILE A 476 -5.19 -14.59 21.19
C ILE A 476 -3.87 -14.37 21.94
N THR A 477 -3.20 -13.25 21.67
CA THR A 477 -1.93 -12.86 22.33
C THR A 477 -2.14 -11.77 23.39
N SER A 478 -3.26 -11.06 23.34
CA SER A 478 -3.67 -10.09 24.34
C SER A 478 -3.75 -10.71 25.74
N PRO A 479 -3.34 -9.98 26.79
CA PRO A 479 -3.37 -10.49 28.15
C PRO A 479 -4.81 -10.70 28.61
N LEU A 480 -5.13 -11.93 29.02
CA LEU A 480 -6.43 -12.32 29.54
C LEU A 480 -6.37 -12.47 31.05
N ALA A 481 -7.32 -11.86 31.76
CA ALA A 481 -7.41 -11.97 33.21
C ALA A 481 -7.82 -13.41 33.62
N PRO A 482 -7.08 -14.08 34.51
CA PRO A 482 -7.36 -15.47 34.91
C PRO A 482 -8.46 -15.54 35.96
N ASN A 483 -9.67 -15.05 35.64
CA ASN A 483 -10.83 -15.08 36.54
C ASN A 483 -12.12 -15.41 35.76
N LEU A 484 -13.21 -15.67 36.50
CA LEU A 484 -14.48 -16.13 35.91
C LEU A 484 -15.19 -15.06 35.06
N SER A 485 -14.84 -13.77 35.19
CA SER A 485 -15.38 -12.70 34.34
C SER A 485 -14.95 -12.86 32.87
N LEU A 486 -13.93 -13.68 32.60
CA LEU A 486 -13.54 -14.09 31.25
C LEU A 486 -14.71 -14.72 30.48
N ALA A 487 -15.62 -15.43 31.16
CA ALA A 487 -16.84 -16.00 30.57
C ALA A 487 -17.75 -14.95 29.89
N LEU A 488 -17.61 -13.69 30.30
CA LEU A 488 -18.36 -12.55 29.78
C LEU A 488 -17.51 -11.68 28.85
N GLY A 489 -16.28 -12.07 28.53
CA GLY A 489 -15.38 -11.28 27.68
C GLY A 489 -14.89 -9.99 28.33
N ALA A 490 -14.65 -9.99 29.64
CA ALA A 490 -14.19 -8.81 30.38
C ALA A 490 -12.72 -8.42 30.11
N SER A 491 -11.95 -9.27 29.43
CA SER A 491 -10.57 -8.97 29.01
C SER A 491 -10.53 -8.36 27.61
N GLY A 492 -9.70 -7.33 27.43
CA GLY A 492 -9.58 -6.65 26.13
C GLY A 492 -8.77 -7.46 25.11
N VAL A 493 -9.31 -7.64 23.91
CA VAL A 493 -8.62 -8.25 22.76
C VAL A 493 -8.73 -7.33 21.54
N SER A 494 -7.84 -7.50 20.56
CA SER A 494 -7.99 -6.81 19.28
C SER A 494 -9.00 -7.51 18.37
N LEU A 495 -9.57 -6.76 17.43
CA LEU A 495 -10.50 -7.31 16.43
C LEU A 495 -9.83 -8.37 15.56
N LEU A 496 -8.59 -8.12 15.11
CA LEU A 496 -7.78 -9.09 14.37
C LEU A 496 -7.65 -10.42 15.11
N GLU A 497 -7.27 -10.39 16.39
CA GLU A 497 -7.09 -11.60 17.20
C GLU A 497 -8.40 -12.39 17.32
N LEU A 498 -9.51 -11.72 17.67
CA LEU A 498 -10.78 -12.41 17.85
C LEU A 498 -11.33 -12.95 16.52
N THR A 499 -11.28 -12.18 15.43
CA THR A 499 -11.70 -12.66 14.11
C THR A 499 -10.82 -13.82 13.63
N SER A 500 -9.50 -13.76 13.88
CA SER A 500 -8.58 -14.86 13.56
C SER A 500 -8.86 -16.11 14.39
N ALA A 501 -9.31 -15.99 15.65
CA ALA A 501 -9.71 -17.17 16.42
C ALA A 501 -10.93 -17.86 15.80
N TYR A 502 -11.85 -17.11 15.17
CA TYR A 502 -13.02 -17.68 14.50
C TYR A 502 -12.67 -18.42 13.20
N THR A 503 -11.58 -18.04 12.51
CA THR A 503 -11.14 -18.78 11.30
C THR A 503 -10.78 -20.23 11.65
N VAL A 504 -10.27 -20.49 12.86
CA VAL A 504 -10.00 -21.85 13.35
C VAL A 504 -11.23 -22.74 13.23
N LEU A 505 -12.39 -22.24 13.66
CA LEU A 505 -13.64 -23.01 13.66
C LEU A 505 -14.11 -23.29 12.23
N GLY A 506 -14.01 -22.31 11.33
CA GLY A 506 -14.35 -22.48 9.91
C GLY A 506 -13.38 -23.34 9.12
N ASN A 507 -12.13 -23.46 9.59
CA ASN A 507 -11.04 -24.16 8.92
C ASN A 507 -10.80 -25.56 9.51
N GLY A 508 -11.86 -26.22 9.98
CA GLY A 508 -11.79 -27.56 10.56
C GLY A 508 -10.84 -27.65 11.76
N GLY A 509 -10.72 -26.59 12.55
CA GLY A 509 -9.89 -26.54 13.75
C GLY A 509 -8.42 -26.19 13.51
N LYS A 510 -8.04 -25.80 12.28
CA LYS A 510 -6.67 -25.36 11.94
C LYS A 510 -6.50 -23.85 12.08
N TYR A 511 -5.52 -23.44 12.87
CA TYR A 511 -5.09 -22.06 12.97
C TYR A 511 -4.03 -21.72 11.92
N ASN A 512 -4.33 -20.72 11.11
CA ASN A 512 -3.38 -20.03 10.25
C ASN A 512 -3.19 -18.59 10.76
N PRO A 513 -1.96 -18.18 11.14
CA PRO A 513 -1.70 -16.81 11.55
C PRO A 513 -2.12 -15.82 10.45
N PRO A 514 -2.83 -14.74 10.80
CA PRO A 514 -3.27 -13.78 9.81
C PRO A 514 -2.09 -12.98 9.28
N PHE A 515 -2.05 -12.73 7.97
CA PHE A 515 -0.96 -12.01 7.33
C PHE A 515 -1.43 -11.04 6.26
N PHE A 516 -0.60 -10.02 6.01
CA PHE A 516 -0.88 -8.91 5.09
C PHE A 516 0.00 -8.94 3.83
N ILE A 517 1.18 -9.57 3.91
CA ILE A 517 2.21 -9.56 2.87
C ILE A 517 2.41 -10.98 2.35
N GLU A 518 2.28 -11.16 1.03
CA GLU A 518 2.51 -12.42 0.33
C GLU A 518 3.99 -12.65 0.08
N LYS A 519 4.66 -11.62 -0.42
CA LYS A 519 6.08 -11.62 -0.72
C LYS A 519 6.60 -10.20 -0.91
N ILE A 520 7.87 -10.03 -0.61
CA ILE A 520 8.64 -8.83 -0.89
C ILE A 520 9.72 -9.20 -1.91
N VAL A 521 9.84 -8.40 -2.96
CA VAL A 521 10.76 -8.63 -4.07
C VAL A 521 11.62 -7.38 -4.24
N ASP A 522 12.92 -7.54 -4.44
CA ASP A 522 13.81 -6.43 -4.73
C ASP A 522 13.64 -5.89 -6.16
N ARG A 523 14.35 -4.79 -6.47
CA ARG A 523 14.34 -4.17 -7.80
C ARG A 523 14.84 -5.07 -8.95
N HIS A 524 15.49 -6.19 -8.63
CA HIS A 524 16.01 -7.15 -9.61
C HIS A 524 15.11 -8.38 -9.75
N GLY A 525 13.99 -8.45 -9.03
CA GLY A 525 13.07 -9.58 -9.07
C GLY A 525 13.43 -10.70 -8.09
N LYS A 526 14.46 -10.53 -7.25
CA LYS A 526 14.82 -11.52 -6.22
C LYS A 526 13.88 -11.40 -5.03
N VAL A 527 13.37 -12.54 -4.57
CA VAL A 527 12.50 -12.62 -3.40
C VAL A 527 13.33 -12.34 -2.13
N ILE A 528 12.95 -11.29 -1.40
CA ILE A 528 13.49 -10.94 -0.07
C ILE A 528 12.77 -11.74 1.01
N GLU A 529 11.43 -11.77 0.93
CA GLU A 529 10.56 -12.47 1.87
C GLU A 529 9.40 -13.11 1.12
N ARG A 530 8.92 -14.26 1.60
CA ARG A 530 7.68 -14.89 1.15
C ARG A 530 6.98 -15.49 2.35
N GLN A 531 5.68 -15.25 2.46
CA GLN A 531 4.87 -15.88 3.48
C GLN A 531 4.80 -17.39 3.22
N ALA A 532 5.13 -18.17 4.24
CA ALA A 532 4.93 -19.61 4.26
C ALA A 532 3.69 -19.92 5.10
N GLU A 533 2.77 -20.70 4.53
CA GLU A 533 1.61 -21.21 5.28
C GLU A 533 2.09 -22.36 6.17
N SER A 534 1.73 -22.32 7.46
CA SER A 534 2.12 -23.32 8.45
C SER A 534 0.94 -23.57 9.39
N PRO A 535 -0.13 -24.23 8.88
CA PRO A 535 -1.33 -24.47 9.65
C PRO A 535 -1.02 -25.33 10.87
N ARG A 536 -1.62 -24.97 12.02
CA ARG A 536 -1.54 -25.76 13.26
C ARG A 536 -2.92 -26.27 13.62
N GLN A 537 -3.08 -27.58 13.79
CA GLN A 537 -4.33 -28.14 14.32
C GLN A 537 -4.42 -27.78 15.81
N VAL A 538 -5.44 -27.03 16.21
CA VAL A 538 -5.60 -26.53 17.60
C VAL A 538 -6.93 -26.93 18.22
N VAL A 539 -7.93 -27.24 17.41
CA VAL A 539 -9.20 -27.88 17.79
C VAL A 539 -9.37 -29.06 16.84
N ASP A 540 -9.94 -30.19 17.24
CA ASP A 540 -10.21 -31.28 16.28
C ASP A 540 -11.34 -30.90 15.32
N GLN A 541 -11.43 -31.60 14.18
CA GLN A 541 -12.38 -31.24 13.11
C GLN A 541 -13.84 -31.38 13.56
N VAL A 542 -14.16 -32.41 14.35
CA VAL A 542 -15.51 -32.69 14.85
C VAL A 542 -15.95 -31.57 15.80
N THR A 543 -15.13 -31.24 16.80
CA THR A 543 -15.41 -30.13 17.73
C THR A 543 -15.54 -28.78 17.02
N ALA A 544 -14.68 -28.52 16.03
CA ALA A 544 -14.77 -27.30 15.23
C ALA A 544 -16.12 -27.22 14.51
N TYR A 545 -16.55 -28.31 13.86
CA TYR A 545 -17.84 -28.37 13.18
C TYR A 545 -19.03 -28.28 14.14
N GLN A 546 -18.99 -28.96 15.29
CA GLN A 546 -20.03 -28.83 16.32
C GLN A 546 -20.17 -27.38 16.79
N THR A 547 -19.05 -26.69 17.02
CA THR A 547 -19.07 -25.27 17.39
C THR A 547 -19.66 -24.41 16.27
N ILE A 548 -19.33 -24.69 15.00
CA ILE A 548 -19.94 -24.03 13.84
C ILE A 548 -21.46 -24.27 13.80
N SER A 549 -21.93 -25.49 14.06
CA SER A 549 -23.35 -25.83 14.11
C SER A 549 -24.10 -24.99 15.15
N LEU A 550 -23.55 -24.89 16.37
CA LEU A 550 -24.09 -24.02 17.42
C LEU A 550 -24.11 -22.54 17.00
N LEU A 551 -23.08 -22.07 16.31
CA LEU A 551 -22.98 -20.71 15.80
C LEU A 551 -23.94 -20.43 14.62
N LYS A 552 -24.32 -21.43 13.82
CA LYS A 552 -25.42 -21.32 12.85
C LYS A 552 -26.74 -21.08 13.58
N GLY A 553 -26.98 -21.81 14.68
CA GLY A 553 -28.14 -21.58 15.56
C GLY A 553 -28.23 -20.15 16.10
N VAL A 554 -27.10 -19.52 16.46
CA VAL A 554 -27.06 -18.10 16.87
C VAL A 554 -27.65 -17.18 15.79
N ILE A 555 -27.41 -17.49 14.50
CA ILE A 555 -27.91 -16.71 13.36
C ILE A 555 -29.37 -17.05 13.04
N GLU A 556 -29.76 -18.32 13.11
CA GLU A 556 -31.08 -18.77 12.67
C GLU A 556 -32.20 -18.42 13.67
N GLU A 557 -31.92 -18.59 14.96
CA GLU A 557 -32.88 -18.50 16.06
C GLU A 557 -32.43 -17.60 17.22
N GLY A 558 -31.11 -17.31 17.34
CA GLY A 558 -30.52 -16.62 18.48
C GLY A 558 -30.31 -15.11 18.36
N THR A 559 -29.23 -14.62 18.98
CA THR A 559 -28.90 -13.19 19.06
C THR A 559 -28.45 -12.59 17.71
N GLY A 560 -28.01 -13.42 16.77
CA GLY A 560 -27.48 -13.02 15.45
C GLY A 560 -28.53 -12.93 14.34
N ARG A 561 -29.82 -13.13 14.64
CA ARG A 561 -30.94 -13.14 13.66
C ARG A 561 -31.01 -11.97 12.69
N ARG A 562 -30.38 -10.83 13.03
CA ARG A 562 -30.29 -9.65 12.15
C ARG A 562 -29.68 -9.97 10.78
N VAL A 563 -28.72 -10.90 10.71
CA VAL A 563 -28.03 -11.24 9.44
C VAL A 563 -28.61 -12.48 8.77
N ARG A 564 -29.72 -13.02 9.30
CA ARG A 564 -30.46 -14.12 8.68
C ARG A 564 -31.03 -13.65 7.34
N GLY A 565 -31.04 -14.54 6.34
CA GLY A 565 -31.63 -14.26 5.03
C GLY A 565 -30.66 -13.70 3.98
N ILE A 566 -29.36 -13.59 4.30
CA ILE A 566 -28.31 -13.22 3.32
C ILE A 566 -28.20 -14.21 2.15
N GLY A 567 -28.76 -15.41 2.28
CA GLY A 567 -28.85 -16.40 1.20
C GLY A 567 -27.57 -17.20 0.97
N ILE A 568 -26.67 -17.22 1.95
CA ILE A 568 -25.48 -18.09 2.01
C ILE A 568 -25.35 -18.66 3.44
N PRO A 569 -24.66 -19.80 3.61
CA PRO A 569 -24.37 -20.35 4.93
C PRO A 569 -23.51 -19.41 5.77
N VAL A 570 -23.99 -19.08 6.98
CA VAL A 570 -23.31 -18.18 7.91
C VAL A 570 -23.38 -18.73 9.33
N ALA A 571 -22.24 -18.71 10.00
CA ALA A 571 -22.11 -18.89 11.44
C ALA A 571 -21.63 -17.56 12.05
N GLY A 572 -22.00 -17.25 13.29
CA GLY A 572 -21.46 -16.04 13.91
C GLY A 572 -21.91 -15.79 15.33
N LYS A 573 -21.34 -14.76 15.94
CA LYS A 573 -21.65 -14.38 17.33
C LYS A 573 -21.67 -12.87 17.51
N THR A 574 -22.65 -12.42 18.28
CA THR A 574 -22.73 -11.05 18.78
C THR A 574 -21.97 -10.91 20.10
N GLY A 575 -21.34 -9.76 20.29
CA GLY A 575 -20.73 -9.33 21.54
C GLY A 575 -21.25 -7.96 21.95
N THR A 576 -21.49 -7.76 23.24
CA THR A 576 -21.94 -6.50 23.83
C THR A 576 -21.39 -6.45 25.24
N THR A 577 -20.80 -5.31 25.60
CA THR A 577 -20.28 -5.07 26.95
C THR A 577 -21.30 -4.35 27.81
N ASP A 578 -21.00 -4.21 29.09
CA ASP A 578 -21.79 -3.39 30.00
C ASP A 578 -21.95 -1.97 29.47
N LEU A 579 -23.13 -1.39 29.73
CA LEU A 579 -23.54 -0.06 29.27
C LEU A 579 -23.47 0.14 27.74
N ASN A 580 -23.40 -0.94 26.95
CA ASN A 580 -23.28 -0.90 25.48
C ASN A 580 -22.12 -0.02 25.01
N MET A 581 -20.96 -0.08 25.67
CA MET A 581 -19.77 0.68 25.25
C MET A 581 -19.14 0.11 23.98
N ASP A 582 -19.05 -1.22 23.90
CA ASP A 582 -18.48 -1.92 22.76
C ASP A 582 -19.53 -2.87 22.16
N ALA A 583 -19.77 -2.72 20.86
CA ALA A 583 -20.64 -3.58 20.09
C ALA A 583 -19.82 -4.37 19.07
N TRP A 584 -19.97 -5.70 19.10
CA TRP A 584 -19.21 -6.61 18.25
C TRP A 584 -20.13 -7.54 17.46
N PHE A 585 -19.70 -7.86 16.26
CA PHE A 585 -20.22 -8.99 15.51
C PHE A 585 -19.10 -9.68 14.75
N ILE A 586 -18.89 -10.97 15.01
CA ILE A 586 -17.96 -11.80 14.25
C ILE A 586 -18.79 -12.83 13.49
N GLY A 587 -18.80 -12.72 12.17
CA GLY A 587 -19.51 -13.63 11.28
C GLY A 587 -18.55 -14.34 10.34
N LEU A 588 -18.92 -15.56 9.95
CA LEU A 588 -18.08 -16.50 9.25
C LEU A 588 -18.90 -17.20 8.15
N THR A 589 -18.32 -17.27 6.96
CA THR A 589 -18.69 -18.24 5.90
C THR A 589 -17.58 -19.29 5.81
N PRO A 590 -17.75 -20.38 5.03
CA PRO A 590 -16.68 -21.37 4.87
C PRO A 590 -15.36 -20.80 4.33
N LYS A 591 -15.38 -19.65 3.66
CA LYS A 591 -14.20 -19.05 3.01
C LYS A 591 -13.78 -17.71 3.61
N LEU A 592 -14.66 -17.00 4.32
CA LEU A 592 -14.36 -15.66 4.84
C LEU A 592 -14.88 -15.46 6.28
N ALA A 593 -13.99 -15.03 7.17
CA ALA A 593 -14.33 -14.52 8.50
C ALA A 593 -14.30 -12.99 8.46
N VAL A 594 -15.33 -12.34 8.98
CA VAL A 594 -15.39 -10.89 9.07
C VAL A 594 -15.79 -10.48 10.47
N GLY A 595 -14.95 -9.65 11.08
CA GLY A 595 -15.23 -9.03 12.36
C GLY A 595 -15.59 -7.56 12.18
N VAL A 596 -16.57 -7.11 12.94
CA VAL A 596 -16.92 -5.69 13.09
C VAL A 596 -16.93 -5.33 14.57
N TRP A 597 -16.30 -4.21 14.90
CA TRP A 597 -16.43 -3.53 16.18
C TRP A 597 -16.94 -2.10 15.96
N MET A 598 -17.86 -1.65 16.79
CA MET A 598 -18.29 -0.26 16.91
C MET A 598 -18.18 0.17 18.38
N GLY A 599 -17.66 1.36 18.62
CA GLY A 599 -17.47 1.89 19.97
C GLY A 599 -16.84 3.28 19.95
N PHE A 600 -16.81 3.95 21.10
CA PHE A 600 -16.07 5.19 21.27
C PHE A 600 -14.65 4.92 21.75
N ASP A 601 -13.73 5.86 21.46
CA ASP A 601 -12.39 5.77 22.01
C ASP A 601 -12.41 5.94 23.53
N GLN A 602 -13.22 6.87 24.01
CA GLN A 602 -13.54 7.04 25.41
C GLN A 602 -14.52 5.94 25.86
N LYS A 603 -14.52 5.63 27.16
CA LYS A 603 -15.43 4.64 27.76
C LYS A 603 -16.83 5.24 27.97
N ILE A 604 -17.51 5.54 26.86
CA ILE A 604 -18.87 6.07 26.85
C ILE A 604 -19.80 5.13 26.11
N SER A 605 -21.08 5.17 26.46
CA SER A 605 -22.11 4.30 25.88
C SER A 605 -22.38 4.66 24.43
N LEU A 606 -22.65 3.66 23.58
CA LEU A 606 -23.20 3.85 22.24
C LEU A 606 -24.68 4.28 22.27
N GLY A 607 -25.36 4.13 23.40
CA GLY A 607 -26.80 4.32 23.52
C GLY A 607 -27.48 3.07 24.09
N ALA A 608 -28.64 3.25 24.74
CA ALA A 608 -29.32 2.19 25.50
C ALA A 608 -29.72 0.96 24.68
N ALA A 609 -29.90 1.10 23.36
CA ALA A 609 -30.29 0.02 22.45
C ALA A 609 -29.15 -0.49 21.54
N GLU A 610 -27.96 0.10 21.59
CA GLU A 610 -26.86 -0.15 20.64
C GLU A 610 -26.04 -1.39 21.03
N THR A 611 -26.68 -2.55 20.93
CA THR A 611 -26.04 -3.86 21.12
C THR A 611 -25.27 -4.29 19.87
N GLY A 612 -24.50 -5.39 19.97
CA GLY A 612 -23.84 -6.02 18.82
C GLY A 612 -24.78 -6.33 17.65
N SER A 613 -26.04 -6.68 17.92
CA SER A 613 -27.06 -6.99 16.91
C SER A 613 -27.67 -5.75 16.23
N VAL A 614 -27.49 -4.56 16.81
CA VAL A 614 -28.05 -3.29 16.32
C VAL A 614 -26.96 -2.40 15.71
N ALA A 615 -25.78 -2.36 16.32
CA ALA A 615 -24.70 -1.47 15.93
C ALA A 615 -23.73 -2.14 14.95
N ALA A 616 -23.21 -3.34 15.28
CA ALA A 616 -22.15 -4.00 14.50
C ALA A 616 -22.67 -4.97 13.42
N ALA A 617 -23.68 -5.79 13.73
CA ALA A 617 -24.20 -6.79 12.80
C ALA A 617 -24.75 -6.20 11.48
N PRO A 618 -25.42 -5.03 11.45
CA PRO A 618 -25.84 -4.41 10.18
C PRO A 618 -24.69 -3.96 9.29
N VAL A 619 -23.56 -3.53 9.86
CA VAL A 619 -22.35 -3.17 9.11
C VAL A 619 -21.76 -4.41 8.44
N TRP A 620 -21.70 -5.52 9.19
CA TRP A 620 -21.29 -6.82 8.64
C TRP A 620 -22.21 -7.25 7.49
N LEU A 621 -23.53 -7.12 7.67
CA LEU A 621 -24.52 -7.50 6.65
C LEU A 621 -24.35 -6.68 5.37
N ASP A 622 -24.24 -5.35 5.47
CA ASP A 622 -24.04 -4.47 4.31
C ASP A 622 -22.73 -4.80 3.58
N PHE A 623 -21.64 -5.05 4.31
CA PHE A 623 -20.37 -5.51 3.74
C PHE A 623 -20.58 -6.81 2.94
N MET A 624 -21.17 -7.83 3.55
CA MET A 624 -21.29 -9.16 2.95
C MET A 624 -22.25 -9.17 1.76
N GLU A 625 -23.34 -8.41 1.80
CA GLU A 625 -24.27 -8.28 0.66
C GLU A 625 -23.62 -7.62 -0.55
N ARG A 626 -22.85 -6.55 -0.34
CA ARG A 626 -22.10 -5.87 -1.40
C ARG A 626 -20.98 -6.74 -1.94
N ALA A 627 -20.22 -7.39 -1.05
CA ALA A 627 -19.15 -8.31 -1.42
C ALA A 627 -19.68 -9.46 -2.27
N ARG A 628 -20.82 -10.06 -1.89
CA ARG A 628 -21.44 -11.15 -2.66
C ARG A 628 -21.83 -10.70 -4.06
N LYS A 629 -22.45 -9.52 -4.20
CA LYS A 629 -22.80 -8.95 -5.50
C LYS A 629 -21.56 -8.73 -6.36
N GLN A 630 -20.51 -8.14 -5.79
CA GLN A 630 -19.27 -7.82 -6.50
C GLN A 630 -18.46 -9.06 -6.91
N MET A 631 -18.42 -10.10 -6.06
CA MET A 631 -17.61 -11.31 -6.27
C MET A 631 -18.33 -12.41 -7.07
N SER A 632 -19.63 -12.28 -7.33
CA SER A 632 -20.43 -13.28 -8.05
C SER A 632 -19.92 -13.61 -9.47
N GLY A 633 -19.12 -12.75 -10.09
CA GLY A 633 -18.51 -12.97 -11.41
C GLY A 633 -17.15 -13.71 -11.39
N GLU A 634 -16.58 -14.01 -10.22
CA GLU A 634 -15.25 -14.61 -10.10
C GLU A 634 -15.35 -16.14 -10.00
N ARG A 635 -14.63 -16.87 -10.88
CA ARG A 635 -14.60 -18.35 -10.98
C ARG A 635 -14.25 -19.10 -9.67
N LYS A 636 -13.79 -18.38 -8.64
CA LYS A 636 -13.48 -18.85 -7.28
C LYS A 636 -13.95 -17.83 -6.24
N SER A 637 -15.24 -17.52 -6.23
CA SER A 637 -15.79 -16.53 -5.29
C SER A 637 -15.54 -16.95 -3.84
N LEU A 638 -14.97 -16.05 -3.03
CA LEU A 638 -14.85 -16.20 -1.57
C LEU A 638 -16.21 -16.29 -0.86
N LEU A 639 -17.30 -16.13 -1.61
CA LEU A 639 -18.68 -16.14 -1.12
C LEU A 639 -19.56 -17.09 -1.96
N ALA A 640 -18.97 -18.15 -2.52
CA ALA A 640 -19.73 -19.25 -3.09
C ALA A 640 -20.68 -19.83 -2.03
N GLY A 641 -21.92 -20.16 -2.41
CA GLY A 641 -22.97 -20.64 -1.49
C GLY A 641 -22.76 -22.05 -0.96
N GLU A 642 -21.52 -22.52 -0.88
CA GLU A 642 -21.15 -23.80 -0.27
C GLU A 642 -21.36 -23.72 1.25
N ASP A 643 -21.80 -24.82 1.86
CA ASP A 643 -21.92 -24.94 3.32
C ASP A 643 -20.59 -25.39 3.93
N PHE A 644 -20.48 -25.31 5.26
CA PHE A 644 -19.32 -25.82 5.99
C PHE A 644 -19.20 -27.33 5.79
N VAL A 645 -17.99 -27.80 5.51
CA VAL A 645 -17.72 -29.23 5.30
C VAL A 645 -17.97 -29.99 6.59
N VAL A 646 -18.85 -30.99 6.54
CA VAL A 646 -19.10 -31.93 7.64
C VAL A 646 -17.95 -32.95 7.67
N PRO A 647 -17.13 -32.99 8.71
CA PRO A 647 -16.06 -33.98 8.82
C PRO A 647 -16.59 -35.35 9.21
N ASP A 648 -15.81 -36.39 8.92
CA ASP A 648 -16.05 -37.72 9.45
C ASP A 648 -16.09 -37.69 10.99
N GLY A 649 -16.98 -38.47 11.58
CA GLY A 649 -17.21 -38.49 13.03
C GLY A 649 -18.29 -37.54 13.54
N VAL A 650 -18.90 -36.73 12.67
CA VAL A 650 -20.11 -35.95 13.01
C VAL A 650 -21.36 -36.75 12.67
N VAL A 651 -22.29 -36.85 13.61
CA VAL A 651 -23.63 -37.38 13.40
C VAL A 651 -24.68 -36.38 13.85
N PHE A 652 -25.76 -36.24 13.07
CA PHE A 652 -26.87 -35.37 13.43
C PHE A 652 -27.92 -36.16 14.21
N ARG A 653 -28.36 -35.63 15.36
CA ARG A 653 -29.43 -36.22 16.18
C ARG A 653 -30.50 -35.18 16.48
N PRO A 654 -31.79 -35.58 16.53
CA PRO A 654 -32.84 -34.69 16.99
C PRO A 654 -32.65 -34.39 18.47
N MET A 655 -32.93 -33.16 18.85
CA MET A 655 -32.83 -32.64 20.19
C MET A 655 -34.09 -31.83 20.50
N SER A 656 -34.67 -32.03 21.68
CA SER A 656 -35.71 -31.14 22.18
C SER A 656 -35.06 -29.96 22.89
N ASP A 657 -35.48 -28.74 22.53
CA ASP A 657 -35.07 -27.53 23.24
C ASP A 657 -35.72 -27.46 24.65
N ALA A 658 -36.79 -28.23 24.88
CA ALA A 658 -37.44 -28.44 26.17
C ALA A 658 -36.91 -29.72 26.85
N VAL A 659 -35.85 -29.57 27.64
CA VAL A 659 -35.33 -30.56 28.61
C VAL A 659 -35.12 -31.99 28.06
N GLY A 660 -33.90 -32.28 27.60
CA GLY A 660 -33.20 -33.54 27.91
C GLY A 660 -33.79 -34.89 27.43
N GLN A 661 -34.85 -34.93 26.63
CA GLN A 661 -35.37 -36.19 26.07
C GLN A 661 -34.89 -36.39 24.63
N VAL A 662 -34.15 -37.47 24.42
CA VAL A 662 -33.98 -38.08 23.10
C VAL A 662 -35.19 -38.98 22.88
N GLU A 663 -36.02 -38.57 21.92
CA GLU A 663 -37.21 -39.22 21.30
C GLU A 663 -38.58 -39.16 22.00
N GLY A 664 -39.54 -38.60 21.22
CA GLY A 664 -40.98 -38.69 21.41
C GLY A 664 -41.73 -37.49 20.79
N LEU A 665 -42.18 -37.62 19.53
CA LEU A 665 -43.20 -36.80 18.81
C LEU A 665 -43.56 -35.42 19.42
N ALA A 666 -42.59 -34.54 19.57
CA ALA A 666 -42.81 -33.13 19.92
C ALA A 666 -42.60 -32.29 18.66
N SER A 667 -43.45 -31.30 18.43
CA SER A 667 -43.46 -30.47 17.21
C SER A 667 -42.28 -29.49 17.09
N ASP A 668 -41.35 -29.53 18.04
CA ASP A 668 -40.24 -28.60 18.29
C ASP A 668 -38.88 -29.32 18.38
N GLN A 669 -38.62 -30.26 17.47
CA GLN A 669 -37.32 -30.94 17.36
C GLN A 669 -36.33 -30.13 16.50
N SER A 670 -35.19 -29.74 17.07
CA SER A 670 -34.04 -29.21 16.34
C SER A 670 -33.04 -30.33 16.05
N TRP A 671 -32.35 -30.28 14.91
CA TRP A 671 -31.28 -31.23 14.59
C TRP A 671 -29.94 -30.62 14.95
N GLU A 672 -29.13 -31.34 15.71
CA GLU A 672 -27.84 -30.84 16.19
C GLU A 672 -26.71 -31.81 15.87
N ALA A 673 -25.50 -31.27 15.67
CA ALA A 673 -24.29 -32.01 15.36
C ALA A 673 -23.64 -32.56 16.64
N PHE A 674 -23.46 -33.88 16.70
CA PHE A 674 -22.78 -34.58 17.79
C PHE A 674 -21.52 -35.29 17.29
N ASN A 675 -20.56 -35.47 18.20
CA ASN A 675 -19.44 -36.37 17.99
C ASN A 675 -19.95 -37.82 18.12
N GLU A 676 -19.73 -38.65 17.11
CA GLU A 676 -20.18 -40.05 17.09
C GLU A 676 -19.64 -40.87 18.26
N ASN A 677 -18.47 -40.51 18.78
CA ASN A 677 -17.79 -41.16 19.89
C ASN A 677 -18.19 -40.57 21.26
N ASN A 678 -19.02 -39.53 21.28
CA ASN A 678 -19.49 -38.86 22.49
C ASN A 678 -20.94 -38.42 22.35
N LEU A 679 -21.84 -39.39 22.23
CA LEU A 679 -23.28 -39.16 22.15
C LEU A 679 -23.88 -38.97 23.55
N PRO A 680 -24.90 -38.10 23.70
CA PRO A 680 -25.62 -37.99 24.97
C PRO A 680 -26.30 -39.31 25.32
N VAL A 681 -26.22 -39.72 26.58
CA VAL A 681 -26.90 -40.92 27.07
C VAL A 681 -28.42 -40.67 27.08
N PRO A 682 -29.24 -41.52 26.44
CA PRO A 682 -30.69 -41.40 26.50
C PRO A 682 -31.20 -41.47 27.96
N HIS A 683 -32.05 -40.52 28.34
CA HIS A 683 -32.54 -40.35 29.72
C HIS A 683 -33.25 -41.60 30.31
N ARG A 684 -33.63 -42.56 29.46
CA ARG A 684 -34.26 -43.84 29.84
C ARG A 684 -33.29 -44.78 30.58
N LEU A 685 -32.00 -44.78 30.22
CA LEU A 685 -31.00 -45.65 30.86
C LEU A 685 -30.62 -45.17 32.28
N LEU A 686 -30.69 -43.86 32.54
CA LEU A 686 -30.46 -43.29 33.87
C LEU A 686 -31.61 -43.53 34.86
N ALA A 687 -32.82 -43.81 34.36
CA ALA A 687 -33.98 -44.12 35.18
C ALA A 687 -34.09 -45.62 35.52
N GLU A 688 -33.52 -46.51 34.69
CA GLU A 688 -33.48 -47.95 34.97
C GLU A 688 -32.43 -48.28 36.04
N ASP A 689 -31.26 -47.64 36.04
CA ASP A 689 -30.22 -47.82 37.07
C ASP A 689 -30.63 -47.27 38.46
N ALA A 690 -31.56 -46.32 38.52
CA ALA A 690 -32.07 -45.78 39.77
C ALA A 690 -33.13 -46.67 40.45
N ASN A 691 -33.71 -47.63 39.71
CA ASN A 691 -34.73 -48.55 40.21
C ASN A 691 -34.19 -49.93 40.60
N ASP A 692 -32.92 -50.25 40.34
CA ASP A 692 -32.31 -51.55 40.68
C ASP A 692 -31.59 -51.57 42.05
N ASN A 693 -31.76 -50.52 42.85
CA ASN A 693 -31.11 -50.37 44.17
C ASN A 693 -32.09 -50.25 45.35
N SER A 694 -33.30 -50.78 45.20
CA SER A 694 -34.31 -50.82 46.27
C SER A 694 -34.87 -52.22 46.50
N ASP A 695 -34.01 -53.14 46.95
CA ASP A 695 -34.49 -54.30 47.72
C ASP A 695 -33.41 -54.82 48.71
N PRO A 696 -33.49 -54.49 50.01
CA PRO A 696 -32.69 -55.14 51.04
C PRO A 696 -33.44 -56.35 51.60
N LYS A 697 -32.81 -57.53 51.56
CA LYS A 697 -33.10 -58.64 52.48
C LYS A 697 -32.12 -58.63 53.64
#